data_AF-A0A4Z0A9T7-F1
#
_entry.id   AF-A0A4Z0A9T7-F1
#
_cell.length_a   1.000
_cell.length_b   1.000
_cell.length_c   1.000
_cell.angle_alpha   90.00
_cell.angle_beta   90.00
_cell.angle_gamma   90.00
#
_symmetry.space_group_name_H-M   'P 1'
#
loop_
_entity.id
_entity.type
_entity.pdbx_description
1 polymer ?
#
loop_
_entity_poly.entity_id
_entity_poly.type
_entity_poly.pdbx_seq_one_letter_code
_entity_poly.pdbx_strand_id
1 'polypeptide(L)'
;MEPLGHTAGGLAPEDARRRMEEAFRATASRPLFTAEARAAQEVLPHVYSSTSMTQGTVLSQFGSRYMLPLGTTRTMHETFEEVVIPPSKPIPPRHTERLISVAELDPLAKGSFPGKTDVAMLTILRVLDQHRTAGASQNLAATIRRDEFKIIYVAPMKALASEITRKLGKRLQWLGIRVRELTGDMQLTKAEIAETQIIVTTPEKWDIVTRKPTGEGEIASTVKLLIIDEVHLLNEDRGAVIETIVARTLRQVEYSQSVIRIVGLSATLPNYIDVADFLSVSRQTGLFYFDSSFRPVPLEQHFLGVKGKPNSPQSKKNLDRVTYDKVMELVQQGHQVMVFVHARKETVKTALGLREAALAEGTLEDFSCQDHPQFQFFRRDIGTSRNKEMRQLFDDGFGIHHAGMLRSDRNMMERMFEARSIKVLCCTATLAWGVNLPAHAVIIKGTQVYDSSKGAFVDLSVLDVLQVFGRAGRPGLETSGEGYIATTDDKLDHYLEAVTSQNPIESKFEKGMVDSLNAEISLGTVANVGEGVQWLGYTYLNVRMRKNPLVYGVPRGELADDPHLGKRRRDLTMAAVRKLEAARMINFDRQNEAFSVTDLGRIAAKYYIRHSSIEIFNKEFRPRMTEADVLGMLSMSTEFDQIQVRESEGKELDLIMEQAPCAVKGGPNNAHGKVNILLQGFISRYQPEDFALVSDTGYVAQNAGRIVRALLEIAISRKWANVSTVLMGMSKAIEKRLWPFDQPLRQFELKQDIFYNLERWADDYSVVDLASMTAKDLGDLVHLNERHGKAILDAAKQFPTVEISYNLRPLGPDVLKIATQPTRFVGFANSVNDPADLAAWLDVEPFSLYSFRPSDRDSSLAVTAQTFTIPQSAALFKAMAKPAHAAIRSVPEEPAIVFIPSRGQCRSIALDLITYCTLEMTTENGYLPHGVTPESLEPYVRHLQDPSLGDYIVKGVGFFHEGISKPDRTLMLQLYVEGNIRVLLVPRDACWSLPIRAGVVIVMGTQYIHLAGDGAERQVRDYALDELVRMQGRAVRHGKAGHFFLFCQAEDKDTYMRFLEEGLPLESKLLGSEELRRWYKDQRQNGIIRSRQEAVQALSFTFLARRLVTNPAYYDSSGSRNEGLSRIIDALEDSE
;
A
#
# COMPACT_ATOMS: atom_id res chain seq x y z
N MET A 1 29.58 47.59 46.20
CA MET A 1 28.99 46.45 46.92
C MET A 1 27.50 46.57 46.68
N GLU A 2 26.77 45.58 46.16
CA GLU A 2 27.08 44.17 45.89
C GLU A 2 26.85 43.80 44.40
N PRO A 3 27.28 42.63 43.89
CA PRO A 3 27.05 42.22 42.51
C PRO A 3 25.77 41.38 42.35
N LEU A 4 24.91 41.73 41.37
CA LEU A 4 23.77 40.89 40.96
C LEU A 4 24.21 39.90 39.86
N GLY A 5 24.29 38.62 40.21
CA GLY A 5 24.59 37.54 39.26
C GLY A 5 23.33 36.97 38.63
N HIS A 6 23.13 37.19 37.32
CA HIS A 6 22.13 36.45 36.54
C HIS A 6 22.77 35.26 35.81
N THR A 7 22.71 34.08 36.44
CA THR A 7 22.96 32.81 35.75
C THR A 7 21.79 32.49 34.81
N ALA A 8 22.06 32.29 33.52
CA ALA A 8 21.05 31.86 32.56
C ALA A 8 20.61 30.42 32.84
N GLY A 9 19.46 30.25 33.51
CA GLY A 9 18.89 28.95 33.82
C GLY A 9 18.39 28.24 32.57
N GLY A 10 19.04 27.14 32.19
CA GLY A 10 18.48 26.20 31.21
C GLY A 10 17.22 25.53 31.77
N LEU A 11 16.17 25.45 30.96
CA LEU A 11 14.92 24.77 31.35
C LEU A 11 15.20 23.30 31.67
N ALA A 12 14.68 22.83 32.81
CA ALA A 12 14.79 21.42 33.20
C ALA A 12 14.08 20.51 32.15
N PRO A 13 14.59 19.29 31.90
CA PRO A 13 13.95 18.36 30.96
C PRO A 13 12.49 18.07 31.30
N GLU A 14 12.14 18.08 32.58
CA GLU A 14 10.77 17.85 33.07
C GLU A 14 9.85 19.04 32.80
N ASP A 15 10.28 20.29 32.99
CA ASP A 15 9.49 21.48 32.61
C ASP A 15 9.33 21.59 31.09
N ALA A 16 10.37 21.23 30.32
CA ALA A 16 10.27 21.15 28.87
C ALA A 16 9.26 20.09 28.42
N ARG A 17 9.26 18.91 29.07
CA ARG A 17 8.32 17.82 28.83
C ARG A 17 6.89 18.18 29.26
N ARG A 18 6.71 18.78 30.44
CA ARG A 18 5.41 19.23 30.94
C ARG A 18 4.81 20.32 30.06
N ARG A 19 5.59 21.29 29.58
CA ARG A 19 5.14 22.28 28.58
C ARG A 19 4.80 21.63 27.24
N MET A 20 5.50 20.56 26.86
CA MET A 20 5.17 19.77 25.66
C MET A 20 3.81 19.07 25.84
N GLU A 21 3.56 18.45 27.00
CA GLU A 21 2.30 17.78 27.35
C GLU A 21 1.13 18.76 27.57
N GLU A 22 1.37 19.95 28.15
CA GLU A 22 0.43 21.06 28.26
C GLU A 22 0.03 21.56 26.85
N ALA A 23 1.01 21.77 25.95
CA ALA A 23 0.75 22.15 24.56
C ALA A 23 0.04 21.03 23.75
N PHE A 24 0.35 19.76 24.00
CA PHE A 24 -0.36 18.64 23.39
C PHE A 24 -1.80 18.53 23.87
N ARG A 25 -2.06 18.68 25.18
CA ARG A 25 -3.43 18.76 25.71
C ARG A 25 -4.19 19.94 25.11
N ALA A 26 -3.60 21.13 25.03
CA ALA A 26 -4.20 22.29 24.37
C ALA A 26 -4.40 22.13 22.84
N THR A 27 -3.73 21.16 22.20
CA THR A 27 -3.95 20.78 20.80
C THR A 27 -5.08 19.76 20.67
N ALA A 28 -5.13 18.76 21.54
CA ALA A 28 -6.15 17.71 21.55
C ALA A 28 -7.52 18.19 22.09
N SER A 29 -7.53 19.11 23.05
CA SER A 29 -8.75 19.69 23.63
C SER A 29 -9.24 20.93 22.87
N ARG A 30 -8.67 21.23 21.70
CA ARG A 30 -9.11 22.35 20.87
C ARG A 30 -10.29 21.89 20.01
N PRO A 31 -11.49 22.47 20.14
CA PRO A 31 -12.58 22.14 19.22
C PRO A 31 -12.16 22.50 17.79
N LEU A 32 -12.35 21.56 16.86
CA LEU A 32 -12.12 21.80 15.45
C LEU A 32 -13.10 22.86 14.95
N PHE A 33 -12.59 24.07 14.76
CA PHE A 33 -13.26 25.27 14.26
C PHE A 33 -14.32 25.89 15.20
N THR A 34 -13.89 26.80 16.07
CA THR A 34 -14.74 27.94 16.47
C THR A 34 -14.61 29.05 15.43
N ALA A 35 -15.70 29.41 14.76
CA ALA A 35 -15.71 30.43 13.72
C ALA A 35 -16.00 31.82 14.30
N GLU A 36 -15.01 32.71 14.30
CA GLU A 36 -15.25 34.15 14.37
C GLU A 36 -14.20 34.89 13.52
N ALA A 37 -14.65 35.77 12.62
CA ALA A 37 -13.76 36.47 11.69
C ALA A 37 -13.32 37.82 12.27
N ARG A 38 -12.03 37.96 12.59
CA ARG A 38 -11.40 39.28 12.85
C ARG A 38 -10.16 39.45 12.00
N ALA A 39 -10.15 40.53 11.22
CA ALA A 39 -9.00 40.91 10.40
C ALA A 39 -7.93 41.57 11.27
N ALA A 40 -6.97 40.78 11.72
CA ALA A 40 -5.63 41.23 12.07
C ALA A 40 -4.64 40.53 11.13
N GLN A 41 -3.60 41.24 10.69
CA GLN A 41 -2.58 40.64 9.84
C GLN A 41 -1.71 39.68 10.69
N GLU A 42 -1.87 38.38 10.50
CA GLU A 42 -1.18 37.36 11.30
C GLU A 42 0.34 37.44 11.06
N VAL A 43 1.08 37.95 12.05
CA VAL A 43 2.55 38.07 11.99
C VAL A 43 3.17 36.68 12.23
N LEU A 44 3.48 35.98 11.15
CA LEU A 44 4.08 34.65 11.19
C LEU A 44 5.59 34.74 11.52
N PRO A 45 6.06 34.15 12.65
CA PRO A 45 7.41 34.39 13.17
C PRO A 45 8.54 33.74 12.35
N HIS A 46 8.18 32.84 11.43
CA HIS A 46 9.10 32.01 10.63
C HIS A 46 8.88 32.19 9.11
N VAL A 47 8.28 33.30 8.71
CA VAL A 47 8.26 33.76 7.32
C VAL A 47 9.42 34.74 7.10
N TYR A 48 10.40 34.31 6.32
CA TYR A 48 11.60 35.05 5.99
C TYR A 48 11.50 35.52 4.53
N SER A 49 10.83 36.67 4.34
CA SER A 49 10.69 37.33 3.04
C SER A 49 11.22 38.76 3.07
N SER A 50 11.86 39.15 1.97
CA SER A 50 12.46 40.45 1.68
C SER A 50 11.45 41.55 1.31
N THR A 51 10.24 41.53 1.88
CA THR A 51 9.07 42.33 1.44
C THR A 51 9.12 43.82 1.82
N SER A 52 10.21 44.51 1.48
CA SER A 52 10.36 45.96 1.57
C SER A 52 11.23 46.47 0.42
N MET A 53 10.73 47.47 -0.32
CA MET A 53 11.33 48.11 -1.51
C MET A 53 11.19 47.34 -2.85
N THR A 54 10.03 47.49 -3.49
CA THR A 54 9.86 47.32 -4.95
C THR A 54 9.04 48.48 -5.53
N GLN A 55 9.53 49.07 -6.62
CA GLN A 55 8.80 49.99 -7.50
C GLN A 55 9.11 49.61 -8.95
N GLY A 56 8.11 49.72 -9.82
CA GLY A 56 8.20 49.33 -11.24
C GLY A 56 7.08 48.38 -11.62
N THR A 57 6.07 48.90 -12.32
CA THR A 57 4.95 48.11 -12.83
C THR A 57 5.11 47.96 -14.34
N VAL A 58 5.29 46.72 -14.81
CA VAL A 58 5.28 46.40 -16.24
C VAL A 58 3.86 45.94 -16.60
N LEU A 59 3.42 46.25 -17.82
CA LEU A 59 2.08 45.96 -18.31
C LEU A 59 2.22 44.91 -19.43
N SER A 60 1.75 43.69 -19.15
CA SER A 60 1.83 42.54 -20.04
C SER A 60 1.02 42.80 -21.32
N GLN A 61 1.45 42.20 -22.44
CA GLN A 61 0.71 42.25 -23.70
C GLN A 61 -0.69 41.62 -23.58
N PHE A 62 -0.91 40.79 -22.56
CA PHE A 62 -2.19 40.17 -22.20
C PHE A 62 -3.00 40.96 -21.13
N GLY A 63 -2.55 42.17 -20.74
CA GLY A 63 -3.28 43.07 -19.85
C GLY A 63 -3.09 42.83 -18.34
N SER A 64 -2.41 41.75 -17.95
CA SER A 64 -1.93 41.56 -16.59
C SER A 64 -0.81 42.55 -16.23
N ARG A 65 -0.60 42.80 -14.94
CA ARG A 65 0.49 43.65 -14.43
C ARG A 65 1.42 42.79 -13.58
N TYR A 66 2.66 42.63 -14.01
CA TYR A 66 3.70 41.93 -13.26
C TYR A 66 4.85 42.89 -12.91
N MET A 67 5.69 42.47 -11.96
CA MET A 67 6.82 43.27 -11.45
C MET A 67 8.11 42.48 -11.61
N LEU A 68 9.11 43.08 -12.26
CA LEU A 68 10.45 42.51 -12.39
C LEU A 68 11.34 42.99 -11.22
N PRO A 69 12.33 42.18 -10.77
CA PRO A 69 13.25 42.58 -9.72
C PRO A 69 14.07 43.84 -10.04
N LEU A 70 14.47 44.57 -9.00
CA LEU A 70 15.35 45.73 -9.13
C LEU A 70 16.72 45.30 -9.68
N GLY A 71 17.13 45.92 -10.79
CA GLY A 71 18.37 45.60 -11.50
C GLY A 71 18.20 44.68 -12.71
N THR A 72 16.99 44.22 -13.02
CA THR A 72 16.73 43.50 -14.29
C THR A 72 17.06 44.38 -15.50
N THR A 73 17.83 43.85 -16.43
CA THR A 73 18.19 44.49 -17.70
C THR A 73 17.47 43.83 -18.88
N ARG A 74 17.27 44.57 -19.97
CA ARG A 74 16.85 44.03 -21.28
C ARG A 74 17.85 44.50 -22.34
N THR A 75 18.36 43.57 -23.16
CA THR A 75 19.31 43.84 -24.25
C THR A 75 18.81 43.24 -25.56
N MET A 76 18.91 44.01 -26.65
CA MET A 76 18.46 43.60 -27.98
C MET A 76 19.64 43.18 -28.83
N HIS A 77 19.76 41.87 -29.07
CA HIS A 77 20.72 41.28 -30.01
C HIS A 77 20.10 41.14 -31.41
N GLU A 78 20.86 40.73 -32.43
CA GLU A 78 20.31 40.56 -33.79
C GLU A 78 19.27 39.44 -33.87
N THR A 79 19.58 38.27 -33.29
CA THR A 79 18.77 37.05 -33.38
C THR A 79 17.84 36.78 -32.19
N PHE A 80 17.97 37.54 -31.09
CA PHE A 80 17.15 37.40 -29.88
C PHE A 80 17.03 38.72 -29.09
N GLU A 81 16.07 38.78 -28.16
CA GLU A 81 16.10 39.66 -27.00
C GLU A 81 16.62 38.87 -25.79
N GLU A 82 17.45 39.47 -24.94
CA GLU A 82 17.92 38.88 -23.68
C GLU A 82 17.44 39.73 -22.50
N VAL A 83 16.82 39.09 -21.52
CA VAL A 83 16.34 39.73 -20.28
C VAL A 83 17.05 39.05 -19.10
N VAL A 84 17.91 39.80 -18.41
CA VAL A 84 18.71 39.26 -17.30
C VAL A 84 18.13 39.72 -15.97
N ILE A 85 17.77 38.78 -15.10
CA ILE A 85 17.35 39.01 -13.73
C ILE A 85 18.55 38.70 -12.81
N PRO A 86 19.12 39.71 -12.12
CA PRO A 86 20.32 39.53 -11.31
C PRO A 86 20.06 38.67 -10.06
N PRO A 87 21.10 38.03 -9.50
CA PRO A 87 20.99 37.18 -8.33
C PRO A 87 20.45 37.94 -7.12
N SER A 88 19.49 37.31 -6.43
CA SER A 88 19.01 37.78 -5.13
C SER A 88 20.18 37.89 -4.15
N LYS A 89 20.41 39.09 -3.60
CA LYS A 89 21.46 39.29 -2.59
C LYS A 89 21.14 38.46 -1.35
N PRO A 90 22.08 37.66 -0.83
CA PRO A 90 21.83 36.85 0.37
C PRO A 90 21.59 37.76 1.57
N ILE A 91 20.54 37.49 2.33
CA ILE A 91 20.22 38.25 3.55
C ILE A 91 21.27 37.90 4.62
N PRO A 92 21.98 38.88 5.22
CA PRO A 92 22.83 38.61 6.37
C PRO A 92 21.95 38.16 7.55
N PRO A 93 22.38 37.15 8.34
CA PRO A 93 21.57 36.61 9.44
C PRO A 93 21.18 37.72 10.41
N ARG A 94 19.95 37.65 10.95
CA ARG A 94 19.47 38.63 11.94
C ARG A 94 20.38 38.58 13.18
N HIS A 95 20.40 39.65 13.96
CA HIS A 95 21.17 39.75 15.21
C HIS A 95 20.79 38.70 16.28
N THR A 96 19.66 37.99 16.10
CA THR A 96 19.20 36.87 16.92
C THR A 96 19.56 35.48 16.34
N GLU A 97 20.17 35.42 15.16
CA GLU A 97 20.40 34.20 14.38
C GLU A 97 21.90 33.89 14.29
N ARG A 98 22.25 32.61 14.39
CA ARG A 98 23.62 32.12 14.17
C ARG A 98 23.60 30.75 13.52
N LEU A 99 24.65 30.44 12.77
CA LEU A 99 24.91 29.06 12.35
C LEU A 99 25.28 28.21 13.58
N ILE A 100 24.65 27.05 13.71
CA ILE A 100 24.94 26.07 14.77
C ILE A 100 25.95 25.07 14.21
N SER A 101 27.10 24.93 14.87
CA SER A 101 28.11 23.95 14.47
C SER A 101 27.63 22.52 14.76
N VAL A 102 28.01 21.56 13.91
CA VAL A 102 27.76 20.12 14.16
C VAL A 102 28.34 19.68 15.52
N ALA A 103 29.41 20.34 15.98
CA ALA A 103 30.01 20.09 17.28
C ALA A 103 29.09 20.45 18.48
N GLU A 104 28.07 21.29 18.28
CA GLU A 104 27.13 21.75 19.31
C GLU A 104 25.85 20.91 19.42
N LEU A 105 25.60 20.01 18.46
CA LEU A 105 24.39 19.15 18.44
C LEU A 105 24.43 18.06 19.55
N ASP A 106 23.29 17.42 19.83
CA ASP A 106 23.24 16.21 20.68
C ASP A 106 24.23 15.14 20.14
N PRO A 107 24.99 14.42 21.00
CA PRO A 107 25.85 13.31 20.59
C PRO A 107 25.20 12.31 19.61
N LEU A 108 23.90 12.05 19.73
CA LEU A 108 23.10 11.22 18.81
C LEU A 108 23.07 11.76 17.36
N ALA A 109 23.22 13.07 17.18
CA ALA A 109 23.19 13.72 15.87
C ALA A 109 24.58 13.83 15.21
N LYS A 110 25.65 13.99 16.00
CA LYS A 110 27.00 14.34 15.48
C LYS A 110 27.50 13.40 14.41
N GLY A 111 27.41 12.08 14.63
CA GLY A 111 27.88 11.07 13.68
C GLY A 111 27.12 11.02 12.34
N SER A 112 25.91 11.58 12.28
CA SER A 112 25.06 11.58 11.07
C SER A 112 25.27 12.81 10.17
N PHE A 113 26.12 13.75 10.57
CA PHE A 113 26.37 15.01 9.86
C PHE A 113 27.87 15.23 9.53
N PRO A 114 28.41 14.57 8.50
CA PRO A 114 29.81 14.71 8.08
C PRO A 114 30.12 16.04 7.33
N GLY A 115 29.43 17.14 7.67
CA GLY A 115 29.74 18.49 7.14
C GLY A 115 28.54 19.42 6.96
N LYS A 116 27.40 18.93 6.43
CA LYS A 116 26.17 19.72 6.26
C LYS A 116 24.95 19.04 6.90
N THR A 117 24.21 19.82 7.68
CA THR A 117 22.91 19.46 8.28
C THR A 117 21.83 19.28 7.22
N ASP A 118 20.76 18.58 7.59
CA ASP A 118 19.67 18.17 6.70
C ASP A 118 18.38 18.10 7.55
N VAL A 119 17.32 18.77 7.12
CA VAL A 119 16.06 18.91 7.89
C VAL A 119 15.39 17.56 8.10
N ALA A 120 15.37 16.70 7.08
CA ALA A 120 14.80 15.37 7.16
C ALA A 120 15.59 14.46 8.14
N MET A 121 16.92 14.63 8.17
CA MET A 121 17.75 13.90 9.14
C MET A 121 17.49 14.36 10.58
N LEU A 122 17.28 15.66 10.83
CA LEU A 122 16.95 16.16 12.17
C LEU A 122 15.60 15.65 12.68
N THR A 123 14.59 15.50 11.82
CA THR A 123 13.30 14.92 12.22
C THR A 123 13.39 13.41 12.44
N ILE A 124 14.17 12.68 11.65
CA ILE A 124 14.51 11.26 11.89
C ILE A 124 15.18 11.08 13.25
N LEU A 125 16.24 11.85 13.55
CA LEU A 125 17.02 11.73 14.78
C LEU A 125 16.17 11.97 16.04
N ARG A 126 15.16 12.87 15.98
CA ARG A 126 14.21 13.08 17.08
C ARG A 126 13.30 11.88 17.33
N VAL A 127 12.99 11.06 16.32
CA VAL A 127 12.26 9.79 16.53
C VAL A 127 13.16 8.75 17.19
N LEU A 128 14.44 8.66 16.79
CA LEU A 128 15.40 7.74 17.41
C LEU A 128 15.61 8.08 18.90
N ASP A 129 15.69 9.38 19.22
CA ASP A 129 15.72 9.92 20.57
C ASP A 129 14.50 9.50 21.41
N GLN A 130 13.28 9.66 20.88
CA GLN A 130 12.05 9.25 21.59
C GLN A 130 11.97 7.75 21.90
N HIS A 131 12.68 6.91 21.14
CA HIS A 131 12.72 5.45 21.33
C HIS A 131 14.07 4.95 21.90
N ARG A 132 14.87 5.85 22.50
CA ARG A 132 16.08 5.46 23.26
C ARG A 132 15.72 5.01 24.69
N THR A 133 16.47 4.08 25.26
CA THR A 133 16.43 3.76 26.70
C THR A 133 17.29 4.77 27.48
N ALA A 134 16.83 5.14 28.69
CA ALA A 134 17.55 6.08 29.55
C ALA A 134 18.55 5.33 30.44
N GLY A 135 19.83 5.39 30.08
CA GLY A 135 20.93 4.83 30.87
C GLY A 135 22.29 5.34 30.38
N ALA A 136 23.14 5.81 31.30
CA ALA A 136 24.47 6.29 30.96
C ALA A 136 25.45 5.12 30.76
N SER A 137 26.49 5.32 29.94
CA SER A 137 27.60 4.38 29.70
C SER A 137 27.26 3.09 28.90
N GLN A 138 26.40 3.19 27.88
CA GLN A 138 26.31 2.17 26.80
C GLN A 138 26.42 2.80 25.41
N ASN A 139 26.72 1.98 24.40
CA ASN A 139 26.78 2.38 23.00
C ASN A 139 25.43 2.96 22.54
N LEU A 140 25.41 4.17 21.96
CA LEU A 140 24.20 4.84 21.46
C LEU A 140 23.38 3.96 20.49
N ALA A 141 24.02 3.09 19.70
CA ALA A 141 23.31 2.15 18.83
C ALA A 141 22.54 1.09 19.63
N ALA A 142 23.04 0.67 20.80
CA ALA A 142 22.39 -0.34 21.64
C ALA A 142 21.15 0.19 22.37
N THR A 143 21.10 1.50 22.67
CA THR A 143 19.98 2.09 23.42
C THR A 143 18.69 2.27 22.61
N ILE A 144 18.73 2.17 21.28
CA ILE A 144 17.57 2.43 20.40
C ILE A 144 16.69 1.16 20.27
N ARG A 145 15.43 1.27 20.70
CA ARG A 145 14.42 0.20 20.58
C ARG A 145 13.82 0.20 19.17
N ARG A 146 14.45 -0.57 18.26
CA ARG A 146 14.25 -0.53 16.80
C ARG A 146 12.87 -1.00 16.31
N ASP A 147 12.17 -1.80 17.11
CA ASP A 147 10.95 -2.48 16.69
C ASP A 147 9.67 -1.71 17.08
N GLU A 148 9.81 -0.64 17.88
CA GLU A 148 8.70 0.21 18.34
C GLU A 148 8.26 1.29 17.34
N PHE A 149 9.07 1.55 16.30
CA PHE A 149 8.82 2.63 15.35
C PHE A 149 9.19 2.27 13.91
N LYS A 150 8.49 2.91 12.97
CA LYS A 150 8.87 2.98 11.55
C LYS A 150 8.83 4.44 11.10
N ILE A 151 9.68 4.77 10.13
CA ILE A 151 9.74 6.08 9.47
C ILE A 151 9.52 5.88 7.98
N ILE A 152 8.61 6.64 7.39
CA ILE A 152 8.31 6.60 5.96
C ILE A 152 8.83 7.89 5.32
N TYR A 153 9.63 7.75 4.26
CA TYR A 153 10.06 8.86 3.41
C TYR A 153 9.41 8.69 2.04
N VAL A 154 8.43 9.54 1.74
CA VAL A 154 7.76 9.60 0.45
C VAL A 154 8.54 10.54 -0.47
N ALA A 155 9.27 9.98 -1.43
CA ALA A 155 10.02 10.70 -2.44
C ALA A 155 9.26 10.72 -3.78
N PRO A 156 9.29 11.82 -4.56
CA PRO A 156 8.48 11.97 -5.77
C PRO A 156 8.83 11.00 -6.89
N MET A 157 10.10 10.59 -7.02
CA MET A 157 10.59 9.71 -8.10
C MET A 157 11.34 8.49 -7.56
N LYS A 158 11.26 7.36 -8.28
CA LYS A 158 12.04 6.14 -8.00
C LYS A 158 13.55 6.43 -7.89
N ALA A 159 14.09 7.29 -8.76
CA ALA A 159 15.52 7.61 -8.77
C ALA A 159 15.96 8.38 -7.51
N LEU A 160 15.20 9.40 -7.10
CA LEU A 160 15.42 10.11 -5.84
C LEU A 160 15.20 9.18 -4.62
N ALA A 161 14.24 8.25 -4.67
CA ALA A 161 14.08 7.24 -3.63
C ALA A 161 15.33 6.35 -3.46
N SER A 162 15.95 5.90 -4.56
CA SER A 162 17.25 5.20 -4.51
C SER A 162 18.36 6.08 -3.93
N GLU A 163 18.43 7.37 -4.30
CA GLU A 163 19.46 8.31 -3.77
C GLU A 163 19.29 8.54 -2.27
N ILE A 164 18.08 8.86 -1.81
CA ILE A 164 17.74 9.07 -0.40
C ILE A 164 18.01 7.79 0.41
N THR A 165 17.65 6.61 -0.10
CA THR A 165 17.99 5.32 0.54
C THR A 165 19.48 5.18 0.79
N ARG A 166 20.31 5.45 -0.24
CA ARG A 166 21.78 5.40 -0.16
C ARG A 166 22.34 6.46 0.80
N LYS A 167 21.82 7.68 0.76
CA LYS A 167 22.22 8.85 1.57
C LYS A 167 21.91 8.63 3.06
N LEU A 168 20.67 8.24 3.39
CA LEU A 168 20.25 7.96 4.76
C LEU A 168 20.94 6.72 5.32
N GLY A 169 21.04 5.64 4.53
CA GLY A 169 21.72 4.40 4.92
C GLY A 169 23.17 4.66 5.35
N LYS A 170 23.96 5.38 4.54
CA LYS A 170 25.35 5.73 4.89
C LYS A 170 25.45 6.64 6.13
N ARG A 171 24.52 7.59 6.31
CA ARG A 171 24.54 8.52 7.46
C ARG A 171 24.05 7.90 8.77
N LEU A 172 23.25 6.83 8.73
CA LEU A 172 22.65 6.20 9.92
C LEU A 172 23.23 4.82 10.26
N GLN A 173 24.15 4.30 9.43
CA GLN A 173 24.82 3.00 9.63
C GLN A 173 25.47 2.86 11.02
N TRP A 174 26.06 3.93 11.55
CA TRP A 174 26.72 3.94 12.86
C TRP A 174 25.76 3.77 14.05
N LEU A 175 24.47 4.09 13.86
CA LEU A 175 23.40 3.82 14.82
C LEU A 175 22.75 2.44 14.61
N GLY A 176 23.23 1.63 13.66
CA GLY A 176 22.65 0.33 13.33
C GLY A 176 21.20 0.41 12.86
N ILE A 177 20.83 1.50 12.18
CA ILE A 177 19.50 1.73 11.60
C ILE A 177 19.49 1.25 10.15
N ARG A 178 18.54 0.37 9.80
CA ARG A 178 18.39 -0.16 8.45
C ARG A 178 17.43 0.71 7.63
N VAL A 179 17.86 1.04 6.41
CA VAL A 179 17.10 1.80 5.41
C VAL A 179 16.92 0.93 4.16
N ARG A 180 15.72 0.90 3.59
CA ARG A 180 15.42 0.21 2.32
C ARG A 180 14.54 1.04 1.40
N GLU A 181 14.71 0.80 0.11
CA GLU A 181 13.79 1.26 -0.94
C GLU A 181 12.61 0.29 -1.03
N LEU A 182 11.40 0.81 -1.19
CA LEU A 182 10.18 0.08 -1.51
C LEU A 182 9.47 0.80 -2.65
N THR A 183 9.56 0.27 -3.88
CA THR A 183 9.05 0.92 -5.09
C THR A 183 8.22 -0.06 -5.93
N GLY A 184 7.91 0.28 -7.19
CA GLY A 184 7.26 -0.67 -8.11
C GLY A 184 8.15 -1.86 -8.48
N ASP A 185 9.47 -1.65 -8.48
CA ASP A 185 10.45 -2.60 -9.04
C ASP A 185 11.23 -3.34 -7.93
N MET A 186 11.27 -2.76 -6.72
CA MET A 186 11.79 -3.40 -5.52
C MET A 186 10.67 -3.67 -4.53
N GLN A 187 10.41 -4.96 -4.26
CA GLN A 187 9.50 -5.42 -3.21
C GLN A 187 10.32 -5.93 -2.01
N LEU A 188 9.80 -5.76 -0.80
CA LEU A 188 10.41 -6.26 0.43
C LEU A 188 9.59 -7.41 1.01
N THR A 189 10.27 -8.45 1.51
CA THR A 189 9.62 -9.53 2.25
C THR A 189 9.13 -9.07 3.63
N LYS A 190 8.21 -9.81 4.25
CA LYS A 190 7.75 -9.51 5.64
C LYS A 190 8.92 -9.45 6.64
N ALA A 191 9.95 -10.28 6.45
CA ALA A 191 11.16 -10.27 7.28
C ALA A 191 11.97 -8.98 7.11
N GLU A 192 12.27 -8.57 5.87
CA GLU A 192 12.99 -7.33 5.60
C GLU A 192 12.22 -6.09 6.06
N ILE A 193 10.89 -6.10 5.97
CA ILE A 193 10.00 -5.05 6.51
C ILE A 193 10.12 -4.97 8.04
N ALA A 194 10.14 -6.11 8.74
CA ALA A 194 10.34 -6.15 10.18
C ALA A 194 11.73 -5.59 10.57
N GLU A 195 12.79 -6.04 9.89
CA GLU A 195 14.17 -5.60 10.15
C GLU A 195 14.47 -4.13 9.77
N THR A 196 13.67 -3.50 8.90
CA THR A 196 13.90 -2.14 8.38
C THR A 196 13.19 -1.08 9.22
N GLN A 197 13.91 -0.04 9.68
CA GLN A 197 13.30 1.06 10.45
C GLN A 197 12.86 2.23 9.56
N ILE A 198 13.55 2.47 8.44
CA ILE A 198 13.23 3.57 7.50
C ILE A 198 12.95 3.01 6.11
N ILE A 199 11.76 3.28 5.59
CA ILE A 199 11.31 2.86 4.26
C ILE A 199 11.21 4.10 3.37
N VAL A 200 11.92 4.09 2.23
CA VAL A 200 11.85 5.15 1.22
C VAL A 200 11.03 4.64 0.03
N THR A 201 9.99 5.39 -0.36
CA THR A 201 8.93 4.93 -1.28
C THR A 201 8.42 6.08 -2.15
N THR A 202 7.70 5.79 -3.24
CA THR A 202 6.90 6.81 -3.95
C THR A 202 5.49 6.93 -3.34
N PRO A 203 4.73 8.01 -3.62
CA PRO A 203 3.36 8.15 -3.14
C PRO A 203 2.48 6.95 -3.52
N GLU A 204 2.51 6.53 -4.78
CA GLU A 204 1.65 5.46 -5.30
C GLU A 204 1.91 4.13 -4.61
N LYS A 205 3.20 3.79 -4.38
CA LYS A 205 3.56 2.56 -3.67
C LYS A 205 3.17 2.63 -2.20
N TRP A 206 3.24 3.79 -1.54
CA TRP A 206 2.78 3.95 -0.15
C TRP A 206 1.25 3.89 -0.01
N ASP A 207 0.51 4.46 -0.96
CA ASP A 207 -0.95 4.33 -1.03
C ASP A 207 -1.35 2.86 -1.28
N ILE A 208 -0.73 2.17 -2.24
CA ILE A 208 -0.93 0.72 -2.47
C ILE A 208 -0.62 -0.13 -1.23
N VAL A 209 0.41 0.22 -0.45
CA VAL A 209 0.77 -0.44 0.80
C VAL A 209 -0.31 -0.24 1.87
N THR A 210 -0.74 1.01 2.09
CA THR A 210 -1.72 1.36 3.12
C THR A 210 -3.17 1.00 2.76
N ARG A 211 -3.46 0.70 1.48
CA ARG A 211 -4.74 0.12 1.02
C ARG A 211 -4.90 -1.38 1.34
N LYS A 212 -3.86 -2.08 1.79
CA LYS A 212 -3.91 -3.51 2.15
C LYS A 212 -3.98 -3.67 3.66
N PRO A 213 -5.03 -4.26 4.26
CA PRO A 213 -5.13 -4.38 5.71
C PRO A 213 -4.11 -5.35 6.34
N THR A 214 -3.44 -6.20 5.56
CA THR A 214 -2.53 -7.25 6.03
C THR A 214 -1.13 -7.15 5.42
N GLY A 215 -0.12 -7.60 6.17
CA GLY A 215 1.27 -7.64 5.72
C GLY A 215 1.87 -6.24 5.61
N GLU A 216 1.96 -5.69 4.40
CA GLU A 216 2.54 -4.37 4.18
C GLU A 216 1.78 -3.26 4.95
N GLY A 217 0.45 -3.39 5.14
CA GLY A 217 -0.33 -2.40 5.89
C GLY A 217 -0.17 -2.44 7.42
N GLU A 218 0.33 -3.55 7.99
CA GLU A 218 0.58 -3.63 9.45
C GLU A 218 1.63 -2.58 9.89
N ILE A 219 2.55 -2.22 8.97
CA ILE A 219 3.53 -1.13 9.10
C ILE A 219 2.85 0.16 9.55
N ALA A 220 1.68 0.51 8.99
CA ALA A 220 1.00 1.79 9.22
C ALA A 220 0.70 2.05 10.71
N SER A 221 0.48 0.99 11.50
CA SER A 221 0.27 1.09 12.95
C SER A 221 1.54 1.46 13.75
N THR A 222 2.71 1.16 13.19
CA THR A 222 4.04 1.40 13.79
C THR A 222 4.73 2.66 13.28
N VAL A 223 4.18 3.33 12.24
CA VAL A 223 4.73 4.59 11.74
C VAL A 223 4.65 5.67 12.83
N LYS A 224 5.75 6.39 13.07
CA LYS A 224 5.80 7.55 13.97
C LYS A 224 6.17 8.86 13.26
N LEU A 225 6.74 8.77 12.06
CA LEU A 225 7.10 9.91 11.22
C LEU A 225 6.85 9.59 9.74
N LEU A 226 6.12 10.48 9.08
CA LEU A 226 5.88 10.53 7.64
C LEU A 226 6.54 11.80 7.10
N ILE A 227 7.59 11.64 6.29
CA ILE A 227 8.22 12.72 5.54
C ILE A 227 7.65 12.67 4.12
N ILE A 228 7.18 13.81 3.62
CA ILE A 228 6.73 13.98 2.23
C ILE A 228 7.65 14.99 1.59
N ASP A 229 8.41 14.53 0.59
CA ASP A 229 9.33 15.35 -0.19
C ASP A 229 8.59 15.95 -1.40
N GLU A 230 8.95 17.17 -1.80
CA GLU A 230 8.34 17.90 -2.93
C GLU A 230 6.80 18.03 -2.87
N VAL A 231 6.26 18.46 -1.72
CA VAL A 231 4.81 18.59 -1.46
C VAL A 231 4.06 19.48 -2.47
N HIS A 232 4.73 20.41 -3.15
CA HIS A 232 4.13 21.23 -4.22
C HIS A 232 3.59 20.41 -5.42
N LEU A 233 3.97 19.14 -5.54
CA LEU A 233 3.35 18.19 -6.47
C LEU A 233 1.85 17.96 -6.22
N LEU A 234 1.29 18.49 -5.13
CA LEU A 234 -0.16 18.73 -4.98
C LEU A 234 -0.80 19.41 -6.22
N ASN A 235 -0.04 20.27 -6.93
CA ASN A 235 -0.49 20.96 -8.14
C ASN A 235 -0.37 20.13 -9.44
N GLU A 236 0.11 18.89 -9.37
CA GLU A 236 0.15 17.95 -10.50
C GLU A 236 -0.91 16.85 -10.35
N ASP A 237 -1.16 16.08 -11.41
CA ASP A 237 -2.12 14.97 -11.38
C ASP A 237 -1.76 13.87 -10.36
N ARG A 238 -0.49 13.80 -9.93
CA ARG A 238 -0.01 12.91 -8.86
C ARG A 238 -0.32 13.44 -7.46
N GLY A 239 -0.63 14.73 -7.32
CA GLY A 239 -0.99 15.39 -6.07
C GLY A 239 -2.18 14.75 -5.36
N ALA A 240 -3.15 14.22 -6.11
CA ALA A 240 -4.30 13.50 -5.56
C ALA A 240 -3.90 12.29 -4.69
N VAL A 241 -2.75 11.66 -4.97
CA VAL A 241 -2.23 10.53 -4.16
C VAL A 241 -1.64 11.04 -2.85
N ILE A 242 -0.97 12.21 -2.87
CA ILE A 242 -0.45 12.87 -1.66
C ILE A 242 -1.62 13.29 -0.75
N GLU A 243 -2.70 13.84 -1.32
CA GLU A 243 -3.92 14.15 -0.59
C GLU A 243 -4.54 12.91 0.08
N THR A 244 -4.67 11.80 -0.65
CA THR A 244 -5.17 10.53 -0.08
C THR A 244 -4.29 10.01 1.05
N ILE A 245 -2.96 10.06 0.92
CA ILE A 245 -2.03 9.63 1.98
C ILE A 245 -2.18 10.50 3.24
N VAL A 246 -2.21 11.83 3.10
CA VAL A 246 -2.34 12.73 4.25
C VAL A 246 -3.72 12.59 4.90
N ALA A 247 -4.80 12.57 4.12
CA ALA A 247 -6.16 12.42 4.64
C ALA A 247 -6.35 11.11 5.40
N ARG A 248 -5.80 9.99 4.88
CA ARG A 248 -5.77 8.70 5.60
C ARG A 248 -4.91 8.77 6.86
N THR A 249 -3.74 9.40 6.80
CA THR A 249 -2.82 9.53 7.96
C THR A 249 -3.46 10.34 9.08
N LEU A 250 -4.09 11.49 8.77
CA LEU A 250 -4.78 12.33 9.76
C LEU A 250 -5.97 11.59 10.38
N ARG A 251 -6.82 10.95 9.57
CA ARG A 251 -7.93 10.11 10.06
C ARG A 251 -7.43 8.91 10.87
N GLN A 252 -6.27 8.34 10.56
CA GLN A 252 -5.65 7.28 11.36
C GLN A 252 -5.11 7.81 12.70
N VAL A 253 -4.55 9.02 12.76
CA VAL A 253 -4.12 9.64 14.03
C VAL A 253 -5.32 9.92 14.93
N GLU A 254 -6.39 10.50 14.38
CA GLU A 254 -7.69 10.68 15.07
C GLU A 254 -8.25 9.33 15.57
N TYR A 255 -8.35 8.34 14.69
CA TYR A 255 -8.92 7.04 15.02
C TYR A 255 -8.08 6.23 16.05
N SER A 256 -6.75 6.23 15.93
CA SER A 256 -5.88 5.40 16.77
C SER A 256 -5.36 6.10 18.03
N GLN A 257 -5.56 7.41 18.15
CA GLN A 257 -4.96 8.28 19.17
C GLN A 257 -3.41 8.21 19.26
N SER A 258 -2.75 7.52 18.31
CA SER A 258 -1.30 7.47 18.17
C SER A 258 -0.83 8.54 17.19
N VAL A 259 -0.22 9.61 17.72
CA VAL A 259 0.33 10.71 16.90
C VAL A 259 1.39 10.20 15.92
N ILE A 260 1.17 10.51 14.64
CA ILE A 260 2.15 10.38 13.56
C ILE A 260 2.61 11.79 13.20
N ARG A 261 3.92 12.08 13.31
CA ARG A 261 4.46 13.37 12.88
C ARG A 261 4.48 13.42 11.35
N ILE A 262 3.82 14.40 10.74
CA ILE A 262 3.95 14.70 9.32
C ILE A 262 4.99 15.82 9.13
N VAL A 263 5.84 15.71 8.11
CA VAL A 263 6.85 16.70 7.73
C VAL A 263 6.81 16.88 6.21
N GLY A 264 6.37 18.04 5.75
CA GLY A 264 6.39 18.41 4.33
C GLY A 264 7.66 19.21 3.98
N LEU A 265 8.31 18.86 2.88
CA LEU A 265 9.36 19.65 2.23
C LEU A 265 8.81 20.20 0.90
N SER A 266 9.16 21.43 0.53
CA SER A 266 8.64 22.05 -0.70
C SER A 266 9.51 23.21 -1.20
N ALA A 267 9.54 23.39 -2.52
CA ALA A 267 9.87 24.64 -3.18
C ALA A 267 9.01 25.84 -2.72
N THR A 268 9.53 27.03 -2.98
CA THR A 268 9.09 28.33 -2.42
C THR A 268 7.94 28.93 -3.24
N LEU A 269 6.74 28.39 -3.07
CA LEU A 269 5.53 28.74 -3.84
C LEU A 269 4.42 29.32 -2.95
N PRO A 270 3.38 29.99 -3.51
CA PRO A 270 2.26 30.53 -2.76
C PRO A 270 1.27 29.43 -2.35
N ASN A 271 0.28 29.82 -1.53
CA ASN A 271 -0.60 28.90 -0.80
C ASN A 271 0.14 28.00 0.22
N TYR A 272 1.41 28.28 0.55
CA TYR A 272 2.16 27.54 1.59
C TYR A 272 1.45 27.52 2.96
N ILE A 273 0.68 28.55 3.29
CA ILE A 273 -0.17 28.61 4.48
C ILE A 273 -1.33 27.60 4.38
N ASP A 274 -1.91 27.41 3.20
CA ASP A 274 -2.98 26.42 2.98
C ASP A 274 -2.45 24.99 2.98
N VAL A 275 -1.23 24.79 2.46
CA VAL A 275 -0.51 23.51 2.58
C VAL A 275 -0.20 23.21 4.04
N ALA A 276 0.19 24.21 4.84
CA ALA A 276 0.36 24.05 6.28
C ALA A 276 -0.96 23.74 7.01
N ASP A 277 -2.05 24.44 6.67
CA ASP A 277 -3.41 24.14 7.18
C ASP A 277 -3.80 22.68 6.88
N PHE A 278 -3.57 22.20 5.65
CA PHE A 278 -3.84 20.82 5.20
C PHE A 278 -2.97 19.77 5.91
N LEU A 279 -1.67 20.02 6.06
CA LEU A 279 -0.76 19.14 6.82
C LEU A 279 -0.96 19.23 8.35
N SER A 280 -1.94 20.01 8.83
CA SER A 280 -2.22 20.27 10.25
C SER A 280 -1.01 20.86 11.01
N VAL A 281 -0.23 21.72 10.33
CA VAL A 281 1.00 22.32 10.86
C VAL A 281 0.70 23.61 11.61
N SER A 282 1.25 23.73 12.82
CA SER A 282 1.23 24.99 13.59
C SER A 282 1.94 26.11 12.83
N ARG A 283 1.18 27.13 12.42
CA ARG A 283 1.69 28.33 11.72
C ARG A 283 2.77 29.10 12.50
N GLN A 284 2.77 28.99 13.83
CA GLN A 284 3.71 29.70 14.71
C GLN A 284 5.01 28.95 14.99
N THR A 285 5.03 27.61 14.85
CA THR A 285 6.16 26.77 15.33
C THR A 285 6.61 25.66 14.38
N GLY A 286 5.82 25.34 13.34
CA GLY A 286 6.12 24.28 12.37
C GLY A 286 6.13 24.74 10.92
N LEU A 287 5.54 25.90 10.60
CA LEU A 287 5.60 26.49 9.27
C LEU A 287 6.88 27.35 9.14
N PHE A 288 7.65 27.12 8.09
CA PHE A 288 8.83 27.91 7.73
C PHE A 288 8.74 28.28 6.24
N TYR A 289 8.96 29.55 5.90
CA TYR A 289 9.04 30.03 4.52
C TYR A 289 10.31 30.85 4.35
N PHE A 290 11.09 30.54 3.32
CA PHE A 290 12.31 31.22 2.93
C PHE A 290 12.16 31.66 1.48
N ASP A 291 12.53 32.90 1.13
CA ASP A 291 12.53 33.35 -0.26
C ASP A 291 13.86 33.06 -1.00
N SER A 292 13.97 33.53 -2.25
CA SER A 292 15.14 33.28 -3.12
C SER A 292 16.47 33.78 -2.55
N SER A 293 16.47 34.70 -1.58
CA SER A 293 17.69 35.19 -0.91
C SER A 293 18.35 34.14 0.00
N PHE A 294 17.63 33.06 0.35
CA PHE A 294 18.17 31.94 1.13
C PHE A 294 18.77 30.83 0.26
N ARG A 295 18.80 30.98 -1.07
CA ARG A 295 19.42 30.01 -1.99
C ARG A 295 20.94 29.91 -1.69
N PRO A 296 21.50 28.72 -1.33
CA PRO A 296 22.89 28.61 -0.87
C PRO A 296 23.97 29.00 -1.90
N VAL A 297 23.59 29.07 -3.18
CA VAL A 297 24.33 29.71 -4.25
C VAL A 297 23.33 30.64 -4.96
N PRO A 298 23.54 31.96 -5.03
CA PRO A 298 22.65 32.85 -5.76
C PRO A 298 22.55 32.48 -7.25
N LEU A 299 21.38 32.73 -7.86
CA LEU A 299 21.06 32.38 -9.25
C LEU A 299 20.82 33.63 -10.08
N GLU A 300 21.63 33.85 -11.11
CA GLU A 300 21.31 34.79 -12.20
C GLU A 300 20.42 34.07 -13.23
N GLN A 301 19.46 34.78 -13.82
CA GLN A 301 18.46 34.17 -14.72
C GLN A 301 18.37 34.96 -16.04
N HIS A 302 18.53 34.27 -17.17
CA HIS A 302 18.56 34.86 -18.51
C HIS A 302 17.40 34.31 -19.34
N PHE A 303 16.50 35.19 -19.79
CA PHE A 303 15.37 34.84 -20.62
C PHE A 303 15.65 35.31 -22.05
N LEU A 304 15.79 34.38 -22.98
CA LEU A 304 16.21 34.65 -24.36
C LEU A 304 15.01 34.48 -25.30
N GLY A 305 14.42 35.59 -25.74
CA GLY A 305 13.33 35.62 -26.72
C GLY A 305 13.87 35.53 -28.14
N VAL A 306 13.87 34.34 -28.73
CA VAL A 306 14.44 34.09 -30.05
C VAL A 306 13.52 34.64 -31.15
N LYS A 307 14.08 35.54 -31.97
CA LYS A 307 13.36 36.28 -33.01
C LYS A 307 13.04 35.42 -34.23
N GLY A 308 11.88 35.69 -34.83
CA GLY A 308 11.37 35.03 -36.03
C GLY A 308 9.98 34.43 -35.80
N LYS A 309 9.26 34.11 -36.88
CA LYS A 309 7.90 33.54 -36.77
C LYS A 309 7.94 32.23 -35.97
N PRO A 310 7.09 32.03 -34.94
CA PRO A 310 7.09 30.82 -34.13
C PRO A 310 6.99 29.54 -34.97
N ASN A 311 7.72 28.51 -34.53
CA ASN A 311 7.87 27.21 -35.21
C ASN A 311 8.48 27.21 -36.64
N SER A 312 8.84 28.37 -37.20
CA SER A 312 9.50 28.46 -38.52
C SER A 312 10.91 27.84 -38.52
N PRO A 313 11.44 27.42 -39.69
CA PRO A 313 12.83 26.96 -39.81
C PRO A 313 13.86 28.00 -39.35
N GLN A 314 13.61 29.30 -39.59
CA GLN A 314 14.51 30.37 -39.15
C GLN A 314 14.51 30.53 -37.63
N SER A 315 13.33 30.51 -36.98
CA SER A 315 13.23 30.55 -35.51
C SER A 315 13.97 29.35 -34.87
N LYS A 316 13.85 28.15 -35.46
CA LYS A 316 14.58 26.96 -35.00
C LYS A 316 16.09 27.07 -35.21
N LYS A 317 16.55 27.58 -36.36
CA LYS A 317 17.98 27.84 -36.60
C LYS A 317 18.54 28.91 -35.65
N ASN A 318 17.78 29.98 -35.38
CA ASN A 318 18.16 31.00 -34.40
C ASN A 318 18.25 30.41 -32.99
N LEU A 319 17.32 29.54 -32.59
CA LEU A 319 17.33 28.86 -31.28
C LEU A 319 18.52 27.88 -31.15
N ASP A 320 18.79 27.09 -32.20
CA ASP A 320 19.98 26.23 -32.27
C ASP A 320 21.26 27.08 -32.11
N ARG A 321 21.33 28.25 -32.77
CA ARG A 321 22.48 29.17 -32.70
C ARG A 321 22.67 29.82 -31.33
N VAL A 322 21.62 30.45 -30.78
CA VAL A 322 21.66 31.13 -29.47
C VAL A 322 22.01 30.16 -28.34
N THR A 323 21.58 28.89 -28.46
CA THR A 323 22.02 27.84 -27.52
C THR A 323 23.53 27.60 -27.63
N TYR A 324 24.07 27.48 -28.84
CA TYR A 324 25.50 27.30 -29.06
C TYR A 324 26.31 28.49 -28.52
N ASP A 325 25.93 29.73 -28.84
CA ASP A 325 26.65 30.93 -28.42
C ASP A 325 26.80 31.00 -26.89
N LYS A 326 25.71 30.74 -26.14
CA LYS A 326 25.72 30.70 -24.67
C LYS A 326 26.46 29.49 -24.09
N VAL A 327 26.36 28.30 -24.72
CA VAL A 327 27.19 27.14 -24.34
C VAL A 327 28.68 27.47 -24.49
N MET A 328 29.06 28.14 -25.59
CA MET A 328 30.44 28.52 -25.88
C MET A 328 31.00 29.51 -24.85
N GLU A 329 30.25 30.59 -24.59
CA GLU A 329 30.57 31.63 -23.59
C GLU A 329 30.90 31.00 -22.23
N LEU A 330 30.07 30.07 -21.76
CA LEU A 330 30.23 29.36 -20.49
C LEU A 330 31.41 28.36 -20.48
N VAL A 331 31.63 27.64 -21.58
CA VAL A 331 32.72 26.64 -21.67
C VAL A 331 34.10 27.32 -21.74
N GLN A 332 34.22 28.48 -22.38
CA GLN A 332 35.45 29.28 -22.39
C GLN A 332 35.81 29.87 -21.02
N GLN A 333 34.80 30.18 -20.19
CA GLN A 333 34.98 30.50 -18.78
C GLN A 333 35.39 29.28 -17.92
N GLY A 334 35.49 28.09 -18.52
CA GLY A 334 35.86 26.84 -17.85
C GLY A 334 34.72 26.11 -17.16
N HIS A 335 33.48 26.55 -17.34
CA HIS A 335 32.31 26.00 -16.65
C HIS A 335 31.76 24.73 -17.33
N GLN A 336 30.90 24.01 -16.61
CA GLN A 336 30.13 22.88 -17.13
C GLN A 336 28.66 23.26 -17.27
N VAL A 337 28.04 22.83 -18.36
CA VAL A 337 26.71 23.26 -18.79
C VAL A 337 25.78 22.06 -18.97
N MET A 338 24.55 22.14 -18.46
CA MET A 338 23.48 21.23 -18.84
C MET A 338 22.53 21.89 -19.84
N VAL A 339 22.27 21.24 -20.96
CA VAL A 339 21.34 21.73 -21.99
C VAL A 339 20.07 20.87 -21.93
N PHE A 340 19.00 21.43 -21.38
CA PHE A 340 17.71 20.78 -21.22
C PHE A 340 16.85 20.93 -22.47
N VAL A 341 16.31 19.80 -22.95
CA VAL A 341 15.47 19.70 -24.16
C VAL A 341 14.26 18.80 -23.92
N HIS A 342 13.28 18.84 -24.84
CA HIS A 342 11.94 18.29 -24.57
C HIS A 342 11.71 16.89 -25.14
N ALA A 343 12.50 16.47 -26.14
CA ALA A 343 12.41 15.12 -26.71
C ALA A 343 13.69 14.28 -26.51
N ARG A 344 13.51 12.96 -26.33
CA ARG A 344 14.62 11.99 -26.23
C ARG A 344 15.59 12.10 -27.42
N LYS A 345 15.05 12.11 -28.65
CA LYS A 345 15.83 12.27 -29.91
C LYS A 345 16.48 13.66 -30.05
N GLU A 346 15.99 14.66 -29.33
CA GLU A 346 16.51 16.04 -29.36
C GLU A 346 17.77 16.23 -28.49
N THR A 347 17.99 15.38 -27.47
CA THR A 347 19.26 15.37 -26.71
C THR A 347 20.43 15.04 -27.64
N VAL A 348 20.29 13.96 -28.42
CA VAL A 348 21.24 13.51 -29.44
C VAL A 348 21.40 14.58 -30.52
N LYS A 349 20.30 15.06 -31.11
CA LYS A 349 20.36 16.12 -32.14
C LYS A 349 21.07 17.39 -31.65
N THR A 350 20.82 17.79 -30.40
CA THR A 350 21.43 19.00 -29.81
C THR A 350 22.90 18.79 -29.48
N ALA A 351 23.29 17.63 -28.92
CA ALA A 351 24.70 17.33 -28.68
C ALA A 351 25.52 17.27 -29.98
N LEU A 352 25.00 16.58 -31.01
CA LEU A 352 25.65 16.53 -32.32
C LEU A 352 25.70 17.92 -32.98
N GLY A 353 24.63 18.70 -32.91
CA GLY A 353 24.57 20.05 -33.47
C GLY A 353 25.48 21.06 -32.77
N LEU A 354 25.67 20.96 -31.45
CA LEU A 354 26.63 21.77 -30.70
C LEU A 354 28.08 21.42 -31.10
N ARG A 355 28.40 20.12 -31.19
CA ARG A 355 29.70 19.65 -31.69
C ARG A 355 29.95 20.09 -33.14
N GLU A 356 28.95 20.00 -34.01
CA GLU A 356 29.07 20.38 -35.43
C GLU A 356 29.23 21.89 -35.61
N ALA A 357 28.60 22.70 -34.76
CA ALA A 357 28.86 24.15 -34.70
C ALA A 357 30.29 24.44 -34.21
N ALA A 358 30.74 23.78 -33.13
CA ALA A 358 32.10 23.95 -32.61
C ALA A 358 33.18 23.52 -33.61
N LEU A 359 32.94 22.44 -34.36
CA LEU A 359 33.82 21.99 -35.43
C LEU A 359 33.84 22.98 -36.61
N ALA A 360 32.69 23.60 -36.95
CA ALA A 360 32.59 24.58 -38.04
C ALA A 360 33.27 25.92 -37.71
N GLU A 361 33.36 26.29 -36.42
CA GLU A 361 34.06 27.50 -35.96
C GLU A 361 35.51 27.26 -35.50
N GLY A 362 35.95 26.00 -35.41
CA GLY A 362 37.29 25.64 -34.94
C GLY A 362 37.46 25.70 -33.42
N THR A 363 36.37 25.75 -32.66
CA THR A 363 36.33 25.88 -31.19
C THR A 363 36.22 24.55 -30.44
N LEU A 364 36.23 23.42 -31.15
CA LEU A 364 36.01 22.08 -30.58
C LEU A 364 37.02 21.70 -29.47
N GLU A 365 38.24 22.25 -29.49
CA GLU A 365 39.26 21.98 -28.46
C GLU A 365 38.88 22.50 -27.07
N ASP A 366 38.11 23.60 -26.96
CA ASP A 366 37.65 24.17 -25.67
C ASP A 366 36.72 23.19 -24.88
N PHE A 367 36.07 22.28 -25.62
CA PHE A 367 35.19 21.23 -25.08
C PHE A 367 35.97 19.99 -24.60
N SER A 368 37.24 19.83 -25.02
CA SER A 368 38.05 18.65 -24.76
C SER A 368 38.20 18.36 -23.26
N CYS A 369 38.18 17.07 -22.93
CA CYS A 369 38.42 16.54 -21.57
C CYS A 369 39.61 15.56 -21.54
N GLN A 370 40.41 15.48 -22.60
CA GLN A 370 41.44 14.44 -22.76
C GLN A 370 42.55 14.51 -21.70
N ASP A 371 42.84 15.71 -21.17
CA ASP A 371 43.81 15.93 -20.07
C ASP A 371 43.30 15.45 -18.69
N HIS A 372 42.04 15.03 -18.57
CA HIS A 372 41.50 14.60 -17.28
C HIS A 372 42.17 13.30 -16.79
N PRO A 373 42.69 13.21 -15.54
CA PRO A 373 43.46 12.04 -15.08
C PRO A 373 42.74 10.68 -15.14
N GLN A 374 41.42 10.65 -15.27
CA GLN A 374 40.62 9.42 -15.42
C GLN A 374 40.05 9.23 -16.84
N PHE A 375 40.42 10.06 -17.82
CA PHE A 375 39.83 10.06 -19.16
C PHE A 375 39.91 8.68 -19.84
N GLN A 376 41.08 8.02 -19.82
CA GLN A 376 41.21 6.67 -20.40
C GLN A 376 40.38 5.60 -19.68
N PHE A 377 40.15 5.74 -18.37
CA PHE A 377 39.28 4.83 -17.62
C PHE A 377 37.81 5.01 -18.07
N PHE A 378 37.34 6.25 -18.19
CA PHE A 378 36.00 6.54 -18.67
C PHE A 378 35.81 6.18 -20.16
N ARG A 379 36.81 6.39 -21.01
CA ARG A 379 36.82 5.95 -22.42
C ARG A 379 36.73 4.43 -22.55
N ARG A 380 37.26 3.67 -21.58
CA ARG A 380 37.08 2.22 -21.50
C ARG A 380 35.69 1.82 -20.97
N ASP A 381 35.18 2.50 -19.94
CA ASP A 381 33.84 2.25 -19.38
C ASP A 381 32.76 2.48 -20.45
N ILE A 382 32.81 3.61 -21.18
CA ILE A 382 31.85 3.93 -22.25
C ILE A 382 31.95 2.99 -23.45
N GLY A 383 33.14 2.43 -23.72
CA GLY A 383 33.35 1.40 -24.73
C GLY A 383 32.51 0.13 -24.52
N THR A 384 32.01 -0.11 -23.30
CA THR A 384 31.11 -1.23 -22.97
C THR A 384 29.64 -0.96 -23.31
N SER A 385 29.24 0.30 -23.51
CA SER A 385 27.84 0.65 -23.79
C SER A 385 27.42 0.23 -25.19
N ARG A 386 26.16 -0.22 -25.32
CA ARG A 386 25.55 -0.53 -26.63
C ARG A 386 25.19 0.74 -27.41
N ASN A 387 24.90 1.84 -26.70
CA ASN A 387 24.58 3.13 -27.29
C ASN A 387 25.75 3.62 -28.18
N LYS A 388 25.47 4.12 -29.38
CA LYS A 388 26.51 4.55 -30.35
C LYS A 388 26.83 6.02 -30.17
N GLU A 389 25.79 6.79 -29.90
CA GLU A 389 25.74 8.24 -29.77
C GLU A 389 26.59 8.70 -28.57
N MET A 390 26.46 8.05 -27.42
CA MET A 390 27.32 8.23 -26.23
C MET A 390 28.80 8.06 -26.56
N ARG A 391 29.16 6.97 -27.24
CA ARG A 391 30.55 6.65 -27.60
C ARG A 391 31.12 7.62 -28.63
N GLN A 392 30.28 8.17 -29.51
CA GLN A 392 30.68 9.20 -30.47
C GLN A 392 30.88 10.57 -29.82
N LEU A 393 30.07 10.93 -28.82
CA LEU A 393 30.07 12.27 -28.21
C LEU A 393 31.12 12.47 -27.10
N PHE A 394 31.49 11.40 -26.40
CA PHE A 394 32.37 11.49 -25.21
C PHE A 394 33.79 11.99 -25.52
N ASP A 395 34.37 11.56 -26.63
CA ASP A 395 35.74 11.96 -27.01
C ASP A 395 35.84 13.46 -27.35
N ASP A 396 34.72 14.05 -27.78
CA ASP A 396 34.53 15.47 -28.07
C ASP A 396 34.09 16.27 -26.82
N GLY A 397 33.97 15.65 -25.64
CA GLY A 397 33.57 16.31 -24.39
C GLY A 397 32.07 16.52 -24.17
N PHE A 398 31.21 15.90 -24.99
CA PHE A 398 29.75 15.98 -24.93
C PHE A 398 29.11 14.69 -24.34
N GLY A 399 27.94 14.82 -23.73
CA GLY A 399 27.15 13.70 -23.22
C GLY A 399 25.64 13.86 -23.44
N ILE A 400 24.90 12.76 -23.29
CA ILE A 400 23.43 12.72 -23.37
C ILE A 400 22.80 12.05 -22.14
N HIS A 401 21.62 12.50 -21.72
CA HIS A 401 20.86 11.84 -20.64
C HIS A 401 19.34 11.97 -20.81
N HIS A 402 18.66 10.84 -21.03
CA HIS A 402 17.19 10.80 -21.07
C HIS A 402 16.63 9.49 -20.53
N ALA A 403 15.38 9.52 -20.05
CA ALA A 403 14.73 8.36 -19.43
C ALA A 403 14.67 7.08 -20.31
N GLY A 404 14.70 7.24 -21.63
CA GLY A 404 14.80 6.13 -22.59
C GLY A 404 16.17 5.44 -22.69
N MET A 405 17.20 5.92 -21.99
CA MET A 405 18.51 5.25 -21.88
C MET A 405 18.49 4.20 -20.74
N LEU A 406 19.29 3.14 -20.89
CA LEU A 406 19.45 2.12 -19.86
C LEU A 406 19.94 2.74 -18.54
N ARG A 407 19.57 2.14 -17.40
CA ARG A 407 19.99 2.64 -16.07
C ARG A 407 21.51 2.61 -15.91
N SER A 408 22.20 1.64 -16.51
CA SER A 408 23.66 1.57 -16.59
C SER A 408 24.27 2.78 -17.29
N ASP A 409 23.73 3.13 -18.47
CA ASP A 409 24.23 4.23 -19.31
C ASP A 409 24.01 5.61 -18.65
N ARG A 410 22.84 5.79 -17.99
CA ARG A 410 22.55 7.01 -17.21
C ARG A 410 23.48 7.16 -16.01
N ASN A 411 23.61 6.11 -15.19
CA ASN A 411 24.57 6.06 -14.08
C ASN A 411 26.03 6.28 -14.56
N MET A 412 26.35 6.01 -15.82
CA MET A 412 27.67 6.23 -16.42
C MET A 412 27.88 7.70 -16.79
N MET A 413 26.95 8.31 -17.52
CA MET A 413 26.98 9.74 -17.86
C MET A 413 26.95 10.64 -16.61
N GLU A 414 26.15 10.28 -15.61
CA GLU A 414 26.09 10.97 -14.31
C GLU A 414 27.47 11.01 -13.63
N ARG A 415 28.15 9.86 -13.51
CA ARG A 415 29.50 9.75 -12.93
C ARG A 415 30.55 10.53 -13.73
N MET A 416 30.49 10.48 -15.06
CA MET A 416 31.44 11.19 -15.93
C MET A 416 31.29 12.70 -15.85
N PHE A 417 30.06 13.23 -15.76
CA PHE A 417 29.81 14.65 -15.59
C PHE A 417 30.14 15.15 -14.18
N GLU A 418 29.81 14.37 -13.13
CA GLU A 418 30.21 14.66 -11.74
C GLU A 418 31.73 14.73 -11.59
N ALA A 419 32.46 13.80 -12.22
CA ALA A 419 33.92 13.76 -12.27
C ALA A 419 34.56 14.81 -13.21
N ARG A 420 33.76 15.71 -13.83
CA ARG A 420 34.22 16.72 -14.81
C ARG A 420 34.93 16.17 -16.06
N SER A 421 34.67 14.91 -16.42
CA SER A 421 35.20 14.27 -17.64
C SER A 421 34.37 14.57 -18.90
N ILE A 422 33.33 15.41 -18.79
CA ILE A 422 32.42 15.87 -19.86
C ILE A 422 32.09 17.35 -19.55
N LYS A 423 32.19 18.25 -20.54
CA LYS A 423 31.86 19.69 -20.37
C LYS A 423 30.35 19.95 -20.47
N VAL A 424 29.69 19.35 -21.46
CA VAL A 424 28.29 19.64 -21.83
C VAL A 424 27.42 18.39 -21.78
N LEU A 425 26.30 18.44 -21.05
CA LEU A 425 25.34 17.34 -20.93
C LEU A 425 23.97 17.73 -21.48
N CYS A 426 23.60 17.18 -22.63
CA CYS A 426 22.30 17.39 -23.26
C CYS A 426 21.26 16.42 -22.66
N CYS A 427 20.27 16.92 -21.93
CA CYS A 427 19.38 16.09 -21.12
C CYS A 427 17.90 16.44 -21.22
N THR A 428 17.01 15.51 -20.87
CA THR A 428 15.57 15.80 -20.71
C THR A 428 15.25 16.20 -19.28
N ALA A 429 14.17 16.97 -19.07
CA ALA A 429 13.72 17.48 -17.75
C ALA A 429 13.63 16.39 -16.64
N THR A 430 13.47 15.12 -17.02
CA THR A 430 13.59 13.95 -16.12
C THR A 430 14.89 13.89 -15.31
N LEU A 431 16.00 14.51 -15.75
CA LEU A 431 17.23 14.61 -14.96
C LEU A 431 17.04 15.57 -13.77
N ALA A 432 16.40 16.72 -13.99
CA ALA A 432 16.21 17.75 -12.97
C ALA A 432 15.41 17.21 -11.77
N TRP A 433 14.37 16.43 -12.01
CA TRP A 433 13.59 15.73 -10.96
C TRP A 433 14.26 14.45 -10.42
N GLY A 434 15.11 13.80 -11.21
CA GLY A 434 15.52 12.41 -10.98
C GLY A 434 16.84 12.22 -10.21
N VAL A 435 17.80 13.15 -10.35
CA VAL A 435 19.19 12.96 -9.88
C VAL A 435 19.73 14.26 -9.30
N ASN A 436 20.39 14.20 -8.15
CA ASN A 436 21.06 15.36 -7.55
C ASN A 436 22.43 15.67 -8.21
N LEU A 437 22.43 15.96 -9.51
CA LEU A 437 23.60 16.31 -10.29
C LEU A 437 23.58 17.81 -10.64
N PRO A 438 24.32 18.68 -9.93
CA PRO A 438 24.36 20.12 -10.22
C PRO A 438 25.46 20.48 -11.24
N ALA A 439 25.19 21.50 -12.05
CA ALA A 439 26.13 22.14 -12.97
C ALA A 439 26.40 23.58 -12.54
N HIS A 440 27.31 24.29 -13.21
CA HIS A 440 27.44 25.73 -12.96
C HIS A 440 26.25 26.48 -13.57
N ALA A 441 26.02 26.22 -14.86
CA ALA A 441 24.95 26.82 -15.65
C ALA A 441 24.02 25.75 -16.25
N VAL A 442 22.76 26.12 -16.45
CA VAL A 442 21.75 25.30 -17.13
C VAL A 442 21.08 26.12 -18.22
N ILE A 443 20.77 25.49 -19.35
CA ILE A 443 20.12 26.13 -20.50
C ILE A 443 18.90 25.31 -20.91
N ILE A 444 17.70 25.86 -20.76
CA ILE A 444 16.47 25.28 -21.30
C ILE A 444 16.36 25.71 -22.76
N LYS A 445 16.54 24.77 -23.69
CA LYS A 445 16.49 25.01 -25.13
C LYS A 445 15.08 24.74 -25.67
N GLY A 446 14.41 25.80 -26.11
CA GLY A 446 13.00 25.74 -26.48
C GLY A 446 12.11 25.57 -25.24
N THR A 447 10.82 25.83 -25.39
CA THR A 447 9.88 25.78 -24.25
C THR A 447 8.51 25.21 -24.65
N GLN A 448 8.47 24.38 -25.69
CA GLN A 448 7.25 23.72 -26.17
C GLN A 448 7.42 22.20 -26.10
N VAL A 449 6.56 21.56 -25.30
CA VAL A 449 6.51 20.11 -25.11
C VAL A 449 5.31 19.58 -25.88
N TYR A 450 5.44 18.44 -26.56
CA TYR A 450 4.26 17.80 -27.17
C TYR A 450 3.45 17.09 -26.09
N ASP A 451 2.30 17.66 -25.70
CA ASP A 451 1.34 16.98 -24.83
C ASP A 451 0.57 15.96 -25.65
N SER A 452 1.02 14.72 -25.49
CA SER A 452 0.46 13.56 -26.17
C SER A 452 -1.03 13.35 -25.83
N SER A 453 -1.47 13.70 -24.62
CA SER A 453 -2.87 13.55 -24.19
C SER A 453 -3.81 14.59 -24.80
N LYS A 454 -3.27 15.76 -25.18
CA LYS A 454 -4.02 16.85 -25.85
C LYS A 454 -3.84 16.86 -27.37
N GLY A 455 -2.93 16.05 -27.91
CA GLY A 455 -2.58 16.03 -29.34
C GLY A 455 -1.95 17.34 -29.83
N ALA A 456 -1.30 18.10 -28.94
CA ALA A 456 -0.88 19.47 -29.20
C ALA A 456 0.44 19.82 -28.49
N PHE A 457 1.18 20.78 -29.04
CA PHE A 457 2.27 21.41 -28.31
C PHE A 457 1.72 22.32 -27.21
N VAL A 458 2.18 22.10 -25.98
CA VAL A 458 1.91 22.93 -24.81
C VAL A 458 3.18 23.64 -24.37
N ASP A 459 3.02 24.73 -23.65
CA ASP A 459 4.11 25.42 -22.98
C ASP A 459 4.65 24.57 -21.81
N LEU A 460 5.97 24.63 -21.58
CA LEU A 460 6.67 23.95 -20.49
C LEU A 460 6.17 24.43 -19.11
N SER A 461 6.06 23.53 -18.13
CA SER A 461 5.59 23.93 -16.80
C SER A 461 6.62 24.79 -16.07
N VAL A 462 6.16 25.77 -15.29
CA VAL A 462 7.03 26.58 -14.42
C VAL A 462 7.74 25.72 -13.37
N LEU A 463 7.13 24.61 -12.95
CA LEU A 463 7.78 23.67 -12.03
C LEU A 463 9.01 23.02 -12.68
N ASP A 464 8.92 22.57 -13.93
CA ASP A 464 10.07 22.04 -14.67
C ASP A 464 11.16 23.10 -14.85
N VAL A 465 10.79 24.35 -15.16
CA VAL A 465 11.75 25.47 -15.26
C VAL A 465 12.47 25.69 -13.93
N LEU A 466 11.74 25.77 -12.81
CA LEU A 466 12.31 25.99 -11.48
C LEU A 466 13.17 24.80 -11.00
N GLN A 467 12.79 23.56 -11.34
CA GLN A 467 13.58 22.36 -11.03
C GLN A 467 14.87 22.30 -11.85
N VAL A 468 14.83 22.65 -13.14
CA VAL A 468 16.02 22.80 -13.98
C VAL A 468 16.93 23.89 -13.42
N PHE A 469 16.38 25.08 -13.13
CA PHE A 469 17.13 26.18 -12.51
C PHE A 469 17.65 25.80 -11.11
N GLY A 470 17.02 24.87 -10.40
CA GLY A 470 17.52 24.25 -9.17
C GLY A 470 18.84 23.48 -9.33
N ARG A 471 19.25 23.11 -10.55
CA ARG A 471 20.51 22.42 -10.84
C ARG A 471 21.69 23.36 -11.14
N ALA A 472 21.47 24.67 -11.26
CA ALA A 472 22.53 25.66 -11.49
C ALA A 472 23.22 26.16 -10.20
N GLY A 473 24.54 26.21 -10.20
CA GLY A 473 25.40 26.67 -9.09
C GLY A 473 25.71 25.56 -8.08
N ARG A 474 26.96 25.10 -8.03
CA ARG A 474 27.40 23.96 -7.21
C ARG A 474 27.73 24.36 -5.75
N PRO A 475 26.96 23.93 -4.73
CA PRO A 475 27.05 24.49 -3.37
C PRO A 475 28.35 24.22 -2.60
N GLY A 476 29.29 25.16 -2.67
CA GLY A 476 30.63 25.07 -2.07
C GLY A 476 31.76 24.87 -3.08
N LEU A 477 31.47 24.94 -4.38
CA LEU A 477 32.45 25.00 -5.46
C LEU A 477 32.39 26.32 -6.24
N GLU A 478 31.23 26.97 -6.27
CA GLU A 478 30.96 28.21 -7.02
C GLU A 478 30.27 29.27 -6.15
N THR A 479 30.47 30.54 -6.49
CA THR A 479 29.88 31.72 -5.82
C THR A 479 28.50 32.11 -6.35
N SER A 480 28.19 31.72 -7.58
CA SER A 480 26.95 31.96 -8.32
C SER A 480 26.65 30.76 -9.23
N GLY A 481 25.46 30.72 -9.79
CA GLY A 481 25.11 29.85 -10.92
C GLY A 481 24.13 30.57 -11.85
N GLU A 482 23.97 30.07 -13.06
CA GLU A 482 23.22 30.74 -14.13
C GLU A 482 22.13 29.86 -14.72
N GLY A 483 20.92 30.41 -14.86
CA GLY A 483 19.76 29.73 -15.44
C GLY A 483 19.28 30.43 -16.71
N TYR A 484 19.55 29.83 -17.87
CA TYR A 484 19.10 30.33 -19.16
C TYR A 484 17.81 29.63 -19.60
N ILE A 485 16.86 30.38 -20.15
CA ILE A 485 15.67 29.86 -20.83
C ILE A 485 15.54 30.48 -22.22
N ALA A 486 15.81 29.69 -23.25
CA ALA A 486 15.73 30.09 -24.64
C ALA A 486 14.37 29.69 -25.22
N THR A 487 13.52 30.69 -25.46
CA THR A 487 12.12 30.55 -25.87
C THR A 487 11.86 31.31 -27.18
N THR A 488 10.66 31.28 -27.73
CA THR A 488 10.28 32.15 -28.85
C THR A 488 9.88 33.53 -28.35
N ASP A 489 10.07 34.56 -29.19
CA ASP A 489 9.74 35.96 -28.88
C ASP A 489 8.33 36.15 -28.28
N ASP A 490 7.32 35.46 -28.83
CA ASP A 490 5.92 35.47 -28.37
C ASP A 490 5.67 34.84 -26.98
N LYS A 491 6.70 34.19 -26.42
CA LYS A 491 6.67 33.49 -25.13
C LYS A 491 7.62 34.09 -24.09
N LEU A 492 8.47 35.04 -24.47
CA LEU A 492 9.42 35.69 -23.56
C LEU A 492 8.73 36.29 -22.32
N ASP A 493 7.74 37.17 -22.55
CA ASP A 493 6.97 37.79 -21.48
C ASP A 493 6.13 36.77 -20.69
N HIS A 494 5.69 35.67 -21.31
CA HIS A 494 4.97 34.60 -20.61
C HIS A 494 5.87 33.91 -19.58
N TYR A 495 7.10 33.53 -19.93
CA TYR A 495 8.01 32.88 -18.98
C TYR A 495 8.56 33.87 -17.93
N LEU A 496 8.81 35.13 -18.31
CA LEU A 496 9.13 36.18 -17.34
C LEU A 496 8.01 36.36 -16.31
N GLU A 497 6.76 36.51 -16.76
CA GLU A 497 5.59 36.62 -15.88
C GLU A 497 5.41 35.34 -15.05
N ALA A 498 5.49 34.15 -15.65
CA ALA A 498 5.19 32.90 -14.98
C ALA A 498 6.26 32.44 -13.96
N VAL A 499 7.55 32.76 -14.18
CA VAL A 499 8.63 32.49 -13.21
C VAL A 499 8.62 33.53 -12.07
N THR A 500 8.32 34.81 -12.36
CA THR A 500 8.31 35.87 -11.32
C THR A 500 7.03 35.92 -10.49
N SER A 501 5.86 35.59 -11.06
CA SER A 501 4.55 35.68 -10.38
C SER A 501 4.30 34.57 -9.34
N GLN A 502 5.14 33.52 -9.32
CA GLN A 502 4.99 32.32 -8.49
C GLN A 502 3.60 31.66 -8.61
N ASN A 503 3.47 30.62 -9.44
CA ASN A 503 2.17 29.92 -9.60
C ASN A 503 1.65 29.30 -8.27
N PRO A 504 0.44 29.66 -7.80
CA PRO A 504 -0.14 29.11 -6.57
C PRO A 504 -0.39 27.60 -6.64
N ILE A 505 -0.14 26.88 -5.54
CA ILE A 505 -0.42 25.45 -5.43
C ILE A 505 -1.93 25.24 -5.32
N GLU A 506 -2.57 24.61 -6.30
CA GLU A 506 -3.99 24.19 -6.26
C GLU A 506 -4.12 22.67 -6.17
N SER A 507 -5.27 22.14 -5.75
CA SER A 507 -5.49 20.68 -5.66
C SER A 507 -5.87 20.08 -7.03
N LYS A 508 -5.59 18.79 -7.25
CA LYS A 508 -6.06 18.02 -8.41
C LYS A 508 -6.95 16.82 -8.02
N PHE A 509 -7.41 16.78 -6.77
CA PHE A 509 -8.08 15.61 -6.16
C PHE A 509 -9.28 15.07 -6.93
N GLU A 510 -10.07 15.93 -7.57
CA GLU A 510 -11.36 15.57 -8.19
C GLU A 510 -11.25 14.39 -9.18
N LYS A 511 -10.15 14.32 -9.95
CA LYS A 511 -9.85 13.20 -10.87
C LYS A 511 -9.72 11.85 -10.13
N GLY A 512 -9.05 11.85 -8.97
CA GLY A 512 -8.73 10.65 -8.18
C GLY A 512 -9.71 10.34 -7.04
N MET A 513 -10.68 11.22 -6.79
CA MET A 513 -11.59 11.15 -5.65
C MET A 513 -12.40 9.85 -5.60
N VAL A 514 -12.90 9.36 -6.74
CA VAL A 514 -13.78 8.17 -6.81
C VAL A 514 -13.03 6.90 -6.39
N ASP A 515 -11.84 6.68 -6.94
CA ASP A 515 -11.00 5.51 -6.65
C ASP A 515 -10.37 5.58 -5.24
N SER A 516 -10.21 6.78 -4.70
CA SER A 516 -9.73 7.01 -3.34
C SER A 516 -10.85 6.81 -2.31
N LEU A 517 -12.08 7.25 -2.59
CA LEU A 517 -13.25 6.96 -1.76
C LEU A 517 -13.53 5.45 -1.70
N ASN A 518 -13.45 4.73 -2.83
CA ASN A 518 -13.58 3.28 -2.83
C ASN A 518 -12.53 2.58 -1.95
N ALA A 519 -11.31 3.13 -1.87
CA ALA A 519 -10.27 2.58 -0.99
C ALA A 519 -10.60 2.76 0.49
N GLU A 520 -11.06 3.94 0.91
CA GLU A 520 -11.49 4.17 2.30
C GLU A 520 -12.73 3.33 2.68
N ILE A 521 -13.66 3.15 1.74
CA ILE A 521 -14.81 2.25 1.90
C ILE A 521 -14.35 0.77 2.00
N SER A 522 -13.34 0.38 1.23
CA SER A 522 -12.75 -0.98 1.28
C SER A 522 -11.97 -1.26 2.58
N LEU A 523 -11.35 -0.23 3.15
CA LEU A 523 -10.67 -0.27 4.45
C LEU A 523 -11.66 -0.20 5.64
N GLY A 524 -12.92 0.17 5.41
CA GLY A 524 -13.91 0.41 6.46
C GLY A 524 -13.66 1.68 7.29
N THR A 525 -12.71 2.52 6.88
CA THR A 525 -12.47 3.84 7.50
C THR A 525 -13.65 4.78 7.27
N VAL A 526 -14.33 4.62 6.13
CA VAL A 526 -15.53 5.36 5.72
C VAL A 526 -16.68 4.37 5.44
N ALA A 527 -17.81 4.49 6.14
CA ALA A 527 -18.96 3.55 6.08
C ALA A 527 -20.33 4.21 5.76
N ASN A 528 -20.43 5.53 5.80
CA ASN A 528 -21.64 6.29 5.46
C ASN A 528 -21.29 7.67 4.86
N VAL A 529 -22.30 8.35 4.29
CA VAL A 529 -22.11 9.66 3.62
C VAL A 529 -21.52 10.73 4.56
N GLY A 530 -21.90 10.72 5.85
CA GLY A 530 -21.34 11.63 6.86
C GLY A 530 -19.84 11.40 7.09
N GLU A 531 -19.42 10.16 7.27
CA GLU A 531 -18.01 9.77 7.36
C GLU A 531 -17.21 10.15 6.09
N GLY A 532 -17.84 10.10 4.92
CA GLY A 532 -17.27 10.57 3.65
C GLY A 532 -17.12 12.08 3.56
N VAL A 533 -18.07 12.85 4.09
CA VAL A 533 -17.98 14.32 4.24
C VAL A 533 -16.88 14.73 5.22
N GLN A 534 -16.66 13.95 6.29
CA GLN A 534 -15.54 14.12 7.22
C GLN A 534 -14.20 13.76 6.56
N TRP A 535 -14.13 12.65 5.80
CA TRP A 535 -12.92 12.25 5.07
C TRP A 535 -12.47 13.33 4.07
N LEU A 536 -13.39 13.85 3.25
CA LEU A 536 -13.10 14.99 2.37
C LEU A 536 -12.63 16.22 3.16
N GLY A 537 -13.02 16.38 4.43
CA GLY A 537 -12.55 17.43 5.32
C GLY A 537 -11.03 17.50 5.46
N TYR A 538 -10.35 16.34 5.38
CA TYR A 538 -8.88 16.22 5.51
C TYR A 538 -8.11 16.39 4.19
N THR A 539 -8.78 16.71 3.08
CA THR A 539 -8.14 16.90 1.75
C THR A 539 -7.62 18.32 1.54
N TYR A 540 -6.62 18.50 0.67
CA TYR A 540 -6.17 19.82 0.25
C TYR A 540 -7.23 20.52 -0.61
N LEU A 541 -7.99 19.75 -1.40
CA LEU A 541 -9.23 20.18 -2.06
C LEU A 541 -10.16 20.93 -1.10
N ASN A 542 -10.46 20.40 0.09
CA ASN A 542 -11.34 21.08 1.04
C ASN A 542 -10.76 22.42 1.54
N VAL A 543 -9.45 22.51 1.77
CA VAL A 543 -8.82 23.79 2.13
C VAL A 543 -8.93 24.78 0.97
N ARG A 544 -8.59 24.36 -0.25
CA ARG A 544 -8.58 25.23 -1.43
C ARG A 544 -9.98 25.63 -1.93
N MET A 545 -10.99 24.78 -1.82
CA MET A 545 -12.38 25.18 -2.09
C MET A 545 -12.85 26.32 -1.18
N ARG A 546 -12.42 26.36 0.09
CA ARG A 546 -12.76 27.45 1.03
C ARG A 546 -11.98 28.74 0.76
N LYS A 547 -10.74 28.63 0.28
CA LYS A 547 -9.84 29.77 0.03
C LYS A 547 -10.04 30.39 -1.38
N ASN A 548 -10.41 29.59 -2.38
CA ASN A 548 -10.59 30.00 -3.77
C ASN A 548 -11.82 29.33 -4.43
N PRO A 549 -13.04 29.56 -3.92
CA PRO A 549 -14.25 28.80 -4.29
C PRO A 549 -14.57 28.80 -5.80
N LEU A 550 -14.32 29.93 -6.48
CA LEU A 550 -14.64 30.10 -7.89
C LEU A 550 -13.87 29.14 -8.81
N VAL A 551 -12.62 28.78 -8.47
CA VAL A 551 -11.81 27.82 -9.24
C VAL A 551 -12.36 26.40 -9.14
N TYR A 552 -13.08 26.08 -8.06
CA TYR A 552 -13.69 24.77 -7.82
C TYR A 552 -15.21 24.75 -8.11
N GLY A 553 -15.68 25.73 -8.90
CA GLY A 553 -17.08 25.84 -9.34
C GLY A 553 -18.07 26.17 -8.23
N VAL A 554 -17.63 26.71 -7.09
CA VAL A 554 -18.49 27.13 -5.96
C VAL A 554 -18.84 28.62 -6.12
N PRO A 555 -20.12 28.99 -6.32
CA PRO A 555 -20.53 30.39 -6.41
C PRO A 555 -20.34 31.13 -5.08
N ARG A 556 -20.13 32.46 -5.15
CA ARG A 556 -19.98 33.30 -3.94
C ARG A 556 -21.19 33.28 -3.00
N GLY A 557 -22.40 33.06 -3.53
CA GLY A 557 -23.61 32.89 -2.71
C GLY A 557 -23.60 31.59 -1.92
N GLU A 558 -23.17 30.48 -2.52
CA GLU A 558 -23.12 29.16 -1.85
C GLU A 558 -22.16 29.18 -0.64
N LEU A 559 -21.07 29.95 -0.69
CA LEU A 559 -20.17 30.13 0.46
C LEU A 559 -20.79 30.96 1.60
N ALA A 560 -21.76 31.83 1.32
CA ALA A 560 -22.47 32.57 2.37
C ALA A 560 -23.47 31.66 3.11
N ASP A 561 -24.15 30.78 2.38
CA ASP A 561 -25.10 29.80 2.94
C ASP A 561 -24.39 28.59 3.57
N ASP A 562 -23.20 28.20 3.09
CA ASP A 562 -22.38 27.10 3.61
C ASP A 562 -20.90 27.49 3.81
N PRO A 563 -20.55 28.29 4.85
CA PRO A 563 -19.17 28.75 5.11
C PRO A 563 -18.16 27.62 5.43
N HIS A 564 -18.67 26.41 5.69
CA HIS A 564 -17.87 25.22 5.97
C HIS A 564 -17.83 24.23 4.81
N LEU A 565 -18.52 24.51 3.69
CA LEU A 565 -18.65 23.62 2.52
C LEU A 565 -19.11 22.20 2.87
N GLY A 566 -19.94 22.05 3.93
CA GLY A 566 -20.47 20.76 4.36
C GLY A 566 -21.45 20.14 3.36
N LYS A 567 -22.35 20.96 2.80
CA LYS A 567 -23.26 20.57 1.71
C LYS A 567 -22.47 20.32 0.43
N ARG A 568 -21.53 21.19 0.07
CA ARG A 568 -20.67 21.00 -1.12
C ARG A 568 -19.86 19.70 -1.05
N ARG A 569 -19.25 19.38 0.10
CA ARG A 569 -18.60 18.07 0.32
C ARG A 569 -19.59 16.91 0.22
N ARG A 570 -20.80 17.05 0.76
CA ARG A 570 -21.86 16.02 0.68
C ARG A 570 -22.29 15.74 -0.76
N ASP A 571 -22.47 16.77 -1.58
CA ASP A 571 -22.83 16.63 -2.99
C ASP A 571 -21.70 15.94 -3.79
N LEU A 572 -20.43 16.28 -3.52
CA LEU A 572 -19.27 15.59 -4.10
C LEU A 572 -19.20 14.11 -3.67
N THR A 573 -19.37 13.82 -2.37
CA THR A 573 -19.42 12.43 -1.86
C THR A 573 -20.54 11.65 -2.54
N MET A 574 -21.75 12.21 -2.66
CA MET A 574 -22.89 11.58 -3.33
C MET A 574 -22.65 11.36 -4.82
N ALA A 575 -21.96 12.27 -5.52
CA ALA A 575 -21.59 12.09 -6.91
C ALA A 575 -20.60 10.93 -7.11
N ALA A 576 -19.63 10.76 -6.20
CA ALA A 576 -18.70 9.62 -6.23
C ALA A 576 -19.38 8.29 -5.83
N VAL A 577 -20.23 8.29 -4.80
CA VAL A 577 -21.03 7.13 -4.37
C VAL A 577 -21.90 6.61 -5.53
N ARG A 578 -22.57 7.48 -6.28
CA ARG A 578 -23.38 7.09 -7.46
C ARG A 578 -22.56 6.41 -8.57
N LYS A 579 -21.30 6.83 -8.79
CA LYS A 579 -20.39 6.16 -9.75
C LYS A 579 -20.00 4.76 -9.26
N LEU A 580 -19.68 4.62 -7.97
CA LEU A 580 -19.32 3.33 -7.37
C LEU A 580 -20.52 2.35 -7.29
N GLU A 581 -21.73 2.87 -7.06
CA GLU A 581 -23.01 2.14 -7.14
C GLU A 581 -23.24 1.63 -8.58
N ALA A 582 -23.11 2.49 -9.59
CA ALA A 582 -23.25 2.12 -11.00
C ALA A 582 -22.20 1.08 -11.46
N ALA A 583 -20.95 1.20 -10.98
CA ALA A 583 -19.87 0.25 -11.23
C ALA A 583 -19.98 -1.04 -10.38
N ARG A 584 -21.00 -1.18 -9.53
CA ARG A 584 -21.24 -2.33 -8.61
C ARG A 584 -20.10 -2.58 -7.61
N MET A 585 -19.35 -1.55 -7.26
CA MET A 585 -18.21 -1.59 -6.34
C MET A 585 -18.66 -1.44 -4.87
N ILE A 586 -19.82 -0.81 -4.65
CA ILE A 586 -20.50 -0.70 -3.37
C ILE A 586 -22.00 -0.97 -3.54
N ASN A 587 -22.66 -1.44 -2.48
CA ASN A 587 -24.12 -1.37 -2.34
C ASN A 587 -24.43 -0.17 -1.45
N PHE A 588 -25.32 0.73 -1.89
CA PHE A 588 -25.67 1.94 -1.16
C PHE A 588 -27.10 1.87 -0.59
N ASP A 589 -27.22 1.96 0.74
CA ASP A 589 -28.50 2.09 1.43
C ASP A 589 -28.94 3.55 1.45
N ARG A 590 -30.02 3.83 0.72
CA ARG A 590 -30.58 5.19 0.57
C ARG A 590 -31.45 5.65 1.74
N GLN A 591 -31.80 4.76 2.67
CA GLN A 591 -32.55 5.10 3.88
C GLN A 591 -31.61 5.48 5.03
N ASN A 592 -30.53 4.71 5.23
CA ASN A 592 -29.55 4.93 6.29
C ASN A 592 -28.32 5.73 5.85
N GLU A 593 -28.22 6.08 4.55
CA GLU A 593 -27.05 6.72 3.90
C GLU A 593 -25.71 5.98 4.14
N ALA A 594 -25.81 4.68 4.42
CA ALA A 594 -24.70 3.76 4.64
C ALA A 594 -24.34 3.03 3.35
N PHE A 595 -23.10 2.54 3.25
CA PHE A 595 -22.68 1.71 2.13
C PHE A 595 -21.86 0.50 2.58
N SER A 596 -22.08 -0.62 1.91
CA SER A 596 -21.29 -1.85 2.07
C SER A 596 -20.43 -2.08 0.83
N VAL A 597 -19.16 -2.40 1.03
CA VAL A 597 -18.24 -2.68 -0.08
C VAL A 597 -18.51 -4.07 -0.67
N THR A 598 -18.52 -4.18 -2.00
CA THR A 598 -18.57 -5.48 -2.68
C THR A 598 -17.17 -6.06 -2.84
N ASP A 599 -17.03 -7.35 -3.11
CA ASP A 599 -15.72 -7.96 -3.44
C ASP A 599 -15.04 -7.22 -4.60
N LEU A 600 -15.82 -6.78 -5.60
CA LEU A 600 -15.34 -5.99 -6.73
C LEU A 600 -14.71 -4.66 -6.28
N GLY A 601 -15.33 -3.96 -5.34
CA GLY A 601 -14.77 -2.74 -4.72
C GLY A 601 -13.47 -3.02 -3.95
N ARG A 602 -13.46 -4.07 -3.11
CA ARG A 602 -12.26 -4.49 -2.35
C ARG A 602 -11.09 -4.86 -3.26
N ILE A 603 -11.34 -5.66 -4.29
CA ILE A 603 -10.31 -6.12 -5.24
C ILE A 603 -9.77 -4.93 -6.04
N ALA A 604 -10.64 -4.03 -6.51
CA ALA A 604 -10.21 -2.81 -7.20
C ALA A 604 -9.31 -1.93 -6.31
N ALA A 605 -9.65 -1.73 -5.04
CA ALA A 605 -8.81 -1.01 -4.08
C ALA A 605 -7.46 -1.69 -3.84
N LYS A 606 -7.46 -3.03 -3.65
CA LYS A 606 -6.28 -3.87 -3.41
C LYS A 606 -5.27 -3.89 -4.56
N TYR A 607 -5.75 -3.82 -5.80
CA TYR A 607 -4.92 -3.85 -7.04
C TYR A 607 -4.80 -2.49 -7.74
N TYR A 608 -5.30 -1.41 -7.12
CA TYR A 608 -5.25 -0.04 -7.63
C TYR A 608 -5.90 0.11 -9.02
N ILE A 609 -6.99 -0.63 -9.26
CA ILE A 609 -7.76 -0.60 -10.52
C ILE A 609 -8.73 0.59 -10.47
N ARG A 610 -8.76 1.39 -11.55
CA ARG A 610 -9.71 2.51 -11.67
C ARG A 610 -11.15 2.02 -11.87
N HIS A 611 -12.13 2.71 -11.30
CA HIS A 611 -13.56 2.43 -11.53
C HIS A 611 -13.94 2.42 -13.01
N SER A 612 -13.33 3.28 -13.83
CA SER A 612 -13.49 3.30 -15.29
C SER A 612 -13.10 1.99 -15.96
N SER A 613 -12.03 1.33 -15.50
CA SER A 613 -11.64 0.00 -15.97
C SER A 613 -12.59 -1.09 -15.46
N ILE A 614 -13.10 -0.96 -14.23
CA ILE A 614 -14.16 -1.84 -13.69
C ILE A 614 -15.46 -1.75 -14.51
N GLU A 615 -15.83 -0.57 -15.00
CA GLU A 615 -16.98 -0.39 -15.90
C GLU A 615 -16.80 -1.08 -17.26
N ILE A 616 -15.57 -1.20 -17.76
CA ILE A 616 -15.24 -1.95 -18.99
C ILE A 616 -15.31 -3.46 -18.70
N PHE A 617 -14.67 -3.91 -17.62
CA PHE A 617 -14.68 -5.33 -17.23
C PHE A 617 -16.10 -5.82 -16.91
N ASN A 618 -16.98 -5.00 -16.32
CA ASN A 618 -18.39 -5.36 -16.09
C ASN A 618 -19.21 -5.55 -17.38
N LYS A 619 -18.71 -5.12 -18.55
CA LYS A 619 -19.34 -5.33 -19.87
C LYS A 619 -18.72 -6.52 -20.61
N GLU A 620 -17.39 -6.63 -20.63
CA GLU A 620 -16.65 -7.59 -21.46
C GLU A 620 -16.35 -8.94 -20.77
N PHE A 621 -16.34 -8.99 -19.43
CA PHE A 621 -15.88 -10.16 -18.66
C PHE A 621 -16.95 -11.24 -18.53
N ARG A 622 -16.65 -12.43 -19.06
CA ARG A 622 -17.58 -13.57 -19.22
C ARG A 622 -17.07 -14.81 -18.45
N PRO A 623 -17.96 -15.75 -18.03
CA PRO A 623 -17.56 -16.97 -17.31
C PRO A 623 -16.67 -17.94 -18.10
N ARG A 624 -16.70 -17.83 -19.44
CA ARG A 624 -15.82 -18.54 -20.38
C ARG A 624 -15.18 -17.52 -21.32
N MET A 625 -13.85 -17.51 -21.37
CA MET A 625 -13.03 -16.64 -22.22
C MET A 625 -11.71 -17.37 -22.52
N THR A 626 -11.17 -17.20 -23.72
CA THR A 626 -9.82 -17.67 -24.10
C THR A 626 -8.73 -16.72 -23.62
N GLU A 627 -7.47 -17.13 -23.75
CA GLU A 627 -6.28 -16.30 -23.57
C GLU A 627 -6.35 -15.05 -24.46
N ALA A 628 -6.78 -15.20 -25.72
CA ALA A 628 -6.96 -14.08 -26.66
C ALA A 628 -8.12 -13.14 -26.25
N ASP A 629 -9.23 -13.67 -25.75
CA ASP A 629 -10.32 -12.86 -25.17
C ASP A 629 -9.83 -12.06 -23.95
N VAL A 630 -9.04 -12.69 -23.07
CA VAL A 630 -8.47 -12.08 -21.85
C VAL A 630 -7.45 -10.99 -22.21
N LEU A 631 -6.54 -11.25 -23.16
CA LEU A 631 -5.58 -10.27 -23.67
C LEU A 631 -6.29 -9.07 -24.30
N GLY A 632 -7.32 -9.33 -25.13
CA GLY A 632 -8.14 -8.28 -25.73
C GLY A 632 -8.91 -7.44 -24.71
N MET A 633 -9.46 -8.06 -23.65
CA MET A 633 -10.18 -7.38 -22.57
C MET A 633 -9.25 -6.56 -21.67
N LEU A 634 -8.12 -7.14 -21.26
CA LEU A 634 -7.11 -6.47 -20.44
C LEU A 634 -6.55 -5.24 -21.16
N SER A 635 -6.29 -5.33 -22.47
CA SER A 635 -5.73 -4.22 -23.25
C SER A 635 -6.65 -3.01 -23.39
N MET A 636 -7.93 -3.12 -23.03
CA MET A 636 -8.89 -2.01 -22.95
C MET A 636 -8.91 -1.30 -21.58
N SER A 637 -8.08 -1.70 -20.61
CA SER A 637 -8.04 -1.05 -19.29
C SER A 637 -7.55 0.40 -19.39
N THR A 638 -8.22 1.34 -18.71
CA THR A 638 -7.92 2.79 -18.79
C THR A 638 -6.56 3.18 -18.21
N GLU A 639 -5.87 2.28 -17.51
CA GLU A 639 -4.48 2.49 -17.12
C GLU A 639 -3.49 2.37 -18.30
N PHE A 640 -3.95 2.00 -19.50
CA PHE A 640 -3.16 2.05 -20.72
C PHE A 640 -3.40 3.31 -21.58
N ASP A 641 -4.26 4.25 -21.16
CA ASP A 641 -4.58 5.49 -21.89
C ASP A 641 -3.35 6.38 -22.22
N GLN A 642 -2.22 6.17 -21.54
CA GLN A 642 -0.94 6.85 -21.80
C GLN A 642 -0.13 6.22 -22.95
N ILE A 643 -0.46 5.01 -23.39
CA ILE A 643 0.19 4.34 -24.51
C ILE A 643 -0.33 4.92 -25.83
N GLN A 644 0.59 5.30 -26.71
CA GLN A 644 0.27 5.85 -28.03
C GLN A 644 0.99 5.09 -29.12
N VAL A 645 0.30 4.91 -30.25
CA VAL A 645 0.89 4.40 -31.49
C VAL A 645 1.68 5.50 -32.16
N ARG A 646 2.85 5.16 -32.72
CA ARG A 646 3.74 6.10 -33.42
C ARG A 646 4.13 5.51 -34.78
N GLU A 647 4.41 6.34 -35.78
CA GLU A 647 4.70 5.82 -37.13
C GLU A 647 6.05 5.06 -37.20
N SER A 648 7.05 5.46 -36.40
CA SER A 648 8.40 4.87 -36.45
C SER A 648 8.50 3.44 -35.90
N GLU A 649 7.51 3.00 -35.13
CA GLU A 649 7.44 1.69 -34.48
C GLU A 649 6.53 0.70 -35.23
N GLY A 650 5.75 1.16 -36.22
CA GLY A 650 4.72 0.36 -36.89
C GLY A 650 5.24 -0.98 -37.46
N LYS A 651 6.33 -0.93 -38.23
CA LYS A 651 6.96 -2.13 -38.81
C LYS A 651 7.45 -3.14 -37.76
N GLU A 652 7.81 -2.67 -36.57
CA GLU A 652 8.26 -3.53 -35.48
C GLU A 652 7.05 -4.14 -34.75
N LEU A 653 5.97 -3.36 -34.58
CA LEU A 653 4.69 -3.86 -34.07
C LEU A 653 4.06 -4.90 -35.01
N ASP A 654 4.17 -4.71 -36.33
CA ASP A 654 3.75 -5.71 -37.34
C ASP A 654 4.52 -7.02 -37.17
N LEU A 655 5.85 -6.97 -37.06
CA LEU A 655 6.70 -8.16 -36.85
C LEU A 655 6.40 -8.89 -35.53
N ILE A 656 6.14 -8.15 -34.44
CA ILE A 656 5.73 -8.75 -33.15
C ILE A 656 4.31 -9.36 -33.26
N MET A 657 3.41 -8.73 -34.04
CA MET A 657 2.05 -9.24 -34.27
C MET A 657 2.03 -10.53 -35.11
N GLU A 658 2.89 -10.65 -36.13
CA GLU A 658 3.06 -11.88 -36.90
C GLU A 658 3.59 -13.05 -36.04
N GLN A 659 4.30 -12.74 -34.96
CA GLN A 659 4.85 -13.71 -34.00
C GLN A 659 3.99 -13.88 -32.73
N ALA A 660 2.80 -13.28 -32.67
CA ALA A 660 1.92 -13.29 -31.50
C ALA A 660 1.14 -14.62 -31.41
N PRO A 661 1.28 -15.43 -30.32
CA PRO A 661 0.59 -16.73 -30.22
C PRO A 661 -0.94 -16.64 -30.10
N CYS A 662 -1.49 -15.49 -29.72
CA CYS A 662 -2.92 -15.24 -29.57
C CYS A 662 -3.41 -14.12 -30.50
N ALA A 663 -4.65 -14.24 -30.99
CA ALA A 663 -5.23 -13.28 -31.92
C ALA A 663 -5.27 -11.83 -31.36
N VAL A 664 -4.60 -10.90 -32.05
CA VAL A 664 -4.49 -9.50 -31.64
C VAL A 664 -5.77 -8.72 -32.00
N LYS A 665 -6.75 -8.72 -31.09
CA LYS A 665 -7.93 -7.84 -31.16
C LYS A 665 -7.47 -6.37 -31.09
N GLY A 666 -7.56 -5.64 -32.21
CA GLY A 666 -7.32 -4.20 -32.30
C GLY A 666 -6.28 -3.77 -33.35
N GLY A 667 -5.31 -4.63 -33.70
CA GLY A 667 -4.26 -4.34 -34.68
C GLY A 667 -3.21 -3.30 -34.23
N PRO A 668 -2.16 -3.07 -35.03
CA PRO A 668 -1.00 -2.22 -34.66
C PRO A 668 -1.37 -0.73 -34.56
N ASN A 669 -2.36 -0.29 -35.34
CA ASN A 669 -2.76 1.10 -35.50
C ASN A 669 -3.66 1.64 -34.37
N ASN A 670 -3.96 0.84 -33.34
CA ASN A 670 -4.81 1.18 -32.21
C ASN A 670 -4.02 1.03 -30.90
N ALA A 671 -4.12 1.97 -29.96
CA ALA A 671 -3.46 1.89 -28.66
C ALA A 671 -3.75 0.57 -27.93
N HIS A 672 -5.01 0.10 -27.93
CA HIS A 672 -5.38 -1.18 -27.31
C HIS A 672 -4.77 -2.39 -28.04
N GLY A 673 -4.66 -2.34 -29.37
CA GLY A 673 -4.02 -3.42 -30.13
C GLY A 673 -2.51 -3.42 -29.96
N LYS A 674 -1.86 -2.25 -29.91
CA LYS A 674 -0.45 -2.10 -29.52
C LYS A 674 -0.18 -2.65 -28.11
N VAL A 675 -1.03 -2.37 -27.13
CA VAL A 675 -0.90 -2.94 -25.76
C VAL A 675 -0.94 -4.47 -25.80
N ASN A 676 -1.85 -5.05 -26.60
CA ASN A 676 -1.95 -6.50 -26.80
C ASN A 676 -0.65 -7.06 -27.43
N ILE A 677 -0.18 -6.47 -28.54
CA ILE A 677 1.08 -6.85 -29.23
C ILE A 677 2.27 -6.82 -28.26
N LEU A 678 2.46 -5.72 -27.53
CA LEU A 678 3.59 -5.56 -26.60
C LEU A 678 3.51 -6.52 -25.41
N LEU A 679 2.30 -6.82 -24.91
CA LEU A 679 2.13 -7.79 -23.83
C LEU A 679 2.45 -9.22 -24.30
N GLN A 680 2.03 -9.61 -25.50
CA GLN A 680 2.39 -10.91 -26.08
C GLN A 680 3.89 -11.02 -26.37
N GLY A 681 4.48 -10.01 -27.02
CA GLY A 681 5.93 -9.94 -27.25
C GLY A 681 6.74 -9.96 -25.96
N PHE A 682 6.24 -9.34 -24.88
CA PHE A 682 6.87 -9.42 -23.56
C PHE A 682 6.89 -10.85 -23.02
N ILE A 683 5.78 -11.59 -23.09
CA ILE A 683 5.69 -12.99 -22.62
C ILE A 683 6.60 -13.88 -23.48
N SER A 684 6.53 -13.76 -24.82
CA SER A 684 7.38 -14.45 -25.80
C SER A 684 8.87 -14.05 -25.78
N ARG A 685 9.31 -13.27 -24.77
CA ARG A 685 10.70 -12.81 -24.56
C ARG A 685 11.32 -11.96 -25.68
N TYR A 686 10.50 -11.43 -26.60
CA TYR A 686 10.95 -10.49 -27.63
C TYR A 686 11.71 -9.29 -27.02
N GLN A 687 12.68 -8.78 -27.76
CA GLN A 687 13.55 -7.67 -27.34
C GLN A 687 13.38 -6.53 -28.35
N PRO A 688 12.59 -5.49 -28.03
CA PRO A 688 12.37 -4.40 -28.97
C PRO A 688 13.64 -3.62 -29.29
N GLU A 689 13.79 -3.21 -30.56
CA GLU A 689 14.88 -2.37 -31.03
C GLU A 689 14.58 -0.87 -30.79
N ASP A 690 13.33 -0.42 -31.00
CA ASP A 690 12.97 0.95 -30.65
C ASP A 690 12.85 1.17 -29.12
N PHE A 691 13.67 2.09 -28.60
CA PHE A 691 13.74 2.43 -27.17
C PHE A 691 12.43 2.99 -26.57
N ALA A 692 11.49 3.46 -27.39
CA ALA A 692 10.14 3.81 -26.93
C ALA A 692 9.28 2.54 -26.78
N LEU A 693 9.37 1.56 -27.68
CA LEU A 693 8.73 0.24 -27.50
C LEU A 693 9.28 -0.50 -26.27
N VAL A 694 10.59 -0.48 -26.02
CA VAL A 694 11.16 -1.04 -24.76
C VAL A 694 10.51 -0.40 -23.52
N SER A 695 10.34 0.93 -23.54
CA SER A 695 9.73 1.71 -22.46
C SER A 695 8.24 1.38 -22.27
N ASP A 696 7.50 1.32 -23.37
CA ASP A 696 6.06 1.04 -23.38
C ASP A 696 5.79 -0.42 -22.96
N THR A 697 6.62 -1.37 -23.41
CA THR A 697 6.56 -2.80 -23.03
C THR A 697 6.70 -2.99 -21.52
N GLY A 698 7.67 -2.31 -20.90
CA GLY A 698 7.87 -2.35 -19.44
C GLY A 698 6.67 -1.79 -18.66
N TYR A 699 6.08 -0.70 -19.15
CA TYR A 699 4.87 -0.11 -18.56
C TYR A 699 3.65 -1.04 -18.71
N VAL A 700 3.49 -1.64 -19.90
CA VAL A 700 2.41 -2.59 -20.20
C VAL A 700 2.51 -3.81 -19.28
N ALA A 701 3.67 -4.44 -19.17
CA ALA A 701 3.89 -5.59 -18.30
C ALA A 701 3.63 -5.28 -16.81
N GLN A 702 4.14 -4.16 -16.29
CA GLN A 702 3.97 -3.76 -14.89
C GLN A 702 2.50 -3.51 -14.52
N ASN A 703 1.68 -3.01 -15.45
CA ASN A 703 0.24 -2.84 -15.24
C ASN A 703 -0.57 -4.12 -15.49
N ALA A 704 -0.25 -4.87 -16.53
CA ALA A 704 -0.93 -6.12 -16.87
C ALA A 704 -0.85 -7.14 -15.72
N GLY A 705 0.30 -7.27 -15.05
CA GLY A 705 0.49 -8.17 -13.91
C GLY A 705 -0.41 -7.88 -12.69
N ARG A 706 -0.79 -6.62 -12.44
CA ARG A 706 -1.76 -6.29 -11.38
C ARG A 706 -3.21 -6.42 -11.86
N ILE A 707 -3.49 -6.10 -13.13
CA ILE A 707 -4.85 -6.19 -13.70
C ILE A 707 -5.29 -7.65 -13.85
N VAL A 708 -4.43 -8.55 -14.34
CA VAL A 708 -4.76 -9.98 -14.51
C VAL A 708 -5.02 -10.67 -13.16
N ARG A 709 -4.27 -10.32 -12.11
CA ARG A 709 -4.51 -10.78 -10.73
C ARG A 709 -5.82 -10.27 -10.15
N ALA A 710 -6.20 -9.02 -10.43
CA ALA A 710 -7.50 -8.48 -10.03
C ALA A 710 -8.65 -9.22 -10.72
N LEU A 711 -8.54 -9.45 -12.04
CA LEU A 711 -9.52 -10.23 -12.80
C LEU A 711 -9.63 -11.67 -12.29
N LEU A 712 -8.50 -12.30 -11.92
CA LEU A 712 -8.47 -13.65 -11.33
C LEU A 712 -9.26 -13.72 -10.01
N GLU A 713 -9.04 -12.79 -9.08
CA GLU A 713 -9.80 -12.77 -7.83
C GLU A 713 -11.30 -12.47 -8.05
N ILE A 714 -11.64 -11.65 -9.05
CA ILE A 714 -13.04 -11.42 -9.45
C ILE A 714 -13.66 -12.69 -10.03
N ALA A 715 -12.92 -13.48 -10.83
CA ALA A 715 -13.39 -14.76 -11.35
C ALA A 715 -13.65 -15.78 -10.22
N ILE A 716 -12.76 -15.84 -9.24
CA ILE A 716 -12.86 -16.73 -8.06
C ILE A 716 -14.06 -16.34 -7.19
N SER A 717 -14.22 -15.05 -6.84
CA SER A 717 -15.39 -14.51 -6.12
C SER A 717 -16.70 -14.83 -6.85
N ARG A 718 -16.72 -14.70 -8.19
CA ARG A 718 -17.87 -15.07 -9.05
C ARG A 718 -18.04 -16.58 -9.26
N LYS A 719 -17.17 -17.44 -8.69
CA LYS A 719 -17.14 -18.90 -8.85
C LYS A 719 -17.00 -19.37 -10.32
N TRP A 720 -16.35 -18.57 -11.17
CA TRP A 720 -16.18 -18.81 -12.61
C TRP A 720 -14.92 -19.65 -12.92
N ALA A 721 -14.99 -20.96 -12.69
CA ALA A 721 -13.84 -21.86 -12.76
C ALA A 721 -13.04 -21.80 -14.10
N ASN A 722 -13.72 -21.86 -15.25
CA ASN A 722 -13.04 -21.92 -16.55
C ASN A 722 -12.14 -20.70 -16.81
N VAL A 723 -12.68 -19.48 -16.71
CA VAL A 723 -11.86 -18.27 -16.89
C VAL A 723 -10.89 -18.03 -15.72
N SER A 724 -11.15 -18.57 -14.52
CA SER A 724 -10.17 -18.55 -13.42
C SER A 724 -8.91 -19.34 -13.79
N THR A 725 -9.04 -20.51 -14.43
CA THR A 725 -7.88 -21.29 -14.90
C THR A 725 -7.07 -20.52 -15.96
N VAL A 726 -7.75 -19.91 -16.94
CA VAL A 726 -7.09 -19.08 -17.98
C VAL A 726 -6.38 -17.87 -17.37
N LEU A 727 -7.02 -17.15 -16.45
CA LEU A 727 -6.43 -16.00 -15.75
C LEU A 727 -5.27 -16.40 -14.82
N MET A 728 -5.32 -17.57 -14.20
CA MET A 728 -4.21 -18.15 -13.44
C MET A 728 -3.01 -18.46 -14.35
N GLY A 729 -3.26 -19.03 -15.53
CA GLY A 729 -2.25 -19.22 -16.58
C GLY A 729 -1.63 -17.90 -17.03
N MET A 730 -2.46 -16.92 -17.40
CA MET A 730 -2.00 -15.61 -17.86
C MET A 730 -1.26 -14.80 -16.78
N SER A 731 -1.63 -14.90 -15.49
CA SER A 731 -0.89 -14.28 -14.39
C SER A 731 0.52 -14.86 -14.30
N LYS A 732 0.64 -16.19 -14.28
CA LYS A 732 1.95 -16.88 -14.30
C LYS A 732 2.75 -16.48 -15.55
N ALA A 733 2.11 -16.39 -16.71
CA ALA A 733 2.79 -16.10 -17.97
C ALA A 733 3.39 -14.69 -18.03
N ILE A 734 2.64 -13.68 -17.56
CA ILE A 734 3.12 -12.30 -17.47
C ILE A 734 4.24 -12.19 -16.42
N GLU A 735 4.13 -12.90 -15.29
CA GLU A 735 5.13 -12.85 -14.21
C GLU A 735 6.43 -13.60 -14.52
N LYS A 736 6.36 -14.71 -15.27
CA LYS A 736 7.51 -15.58 -15.61
C LYS A 736 8.09 -15.35 -17.01
N ARG A 737 7.41 -14.56 -17.85
CA ARG A 737 7.68 -14.44 -19.29
C ARG A 737 7.79 -15.82 -19.94
N LEU A 738 6.72 -16.59 -19.84
CA LEU A 738 6.66 -18.01 -20.23
C LEU A 738 5.20 -18.37 -20.47
N TRP A 739 4.81 -18.84 -21.65
CA TRP A 739 3.41 -19.16 -21.93
C TRP A 739 2.93 -20.40 -21.16
N PRO A 740 1.60 -20.54 -20.93
CA PRO A 740 1.05 -21.72 -20.25
C PRO A 740 1.29 -23.05 -20.98
N PHE A 741 1.65 -22.99 -22.26
CA PHE A 741 2.00 -24.11 -23.13
C PHE A 741 3.52 -24.26 -23.36
N ASP A 742 4.36 -23.37 -22.83
CA ASP A 742 5.82 -23.53 -22.92
C ASP A 742 6.30 -24.58 -21.88
N GLN A 743 7.31 -25.37 -22.23
CA GLN A 743 7.93 -26.38 -21.38
C GLN A 743 8.22 -25.87 -19.94
N PRO A 744 7.51 -26.35 -18.90
CA PRO A 744 7.52 -25.75 -17.55
C PRO A 744 8.88 -25.68 -16.86
N LEU A 745 9.84 -26.52 -17.25
CA LEU A 745 11.23 -26.49 -16.76
C LEU A 745 12.00 -25.23 -17.17
N ARG A 746 11.50 -24.41 -18.10
CA ARG A 746 12.05 -23.08 -18.46
C ARG A 746 12.03 -22.04 -17.32
N GLN A 747 11.53 -22.42 -16.15
CA GLN A 747 11.65 -21.66 -14.90
C GLN A 747 12.98 -21.88 -14.16
N PHE A 748 13.79 -22.87 -14.58
CA PHE A 748 15.13 -23.15 -14.05
C PHE A 748 16.24 -22.72 -15.02
N GLU A 749 17.45 -22.47 -14.49
CA GLU A 749 18.62 -22.07 -15.28
C GLU A 749 19.34 -23.28 -15.93
N LEU A 750 18.64 -23.97 -16.84
CA LEU A 750 19.22 -25.04 -17.67
C LEU A 750 19.85 -24.47 -18.95
N LYS A 751 20.73 -25.26 -19.60
CA LYS A 751 21.36 -24.88 -20.87
C LYS A 751 20.35 -24.85 -22.02
N GLN A 752 20.60 -24.00 -23.01
CA GLN A 752 19.78 -23.92 -24.22
C GLN A 752 19.69 -25.26 -24.99
N ASP A 753 20.79 -26.03 -25.04
CA ASP A 753 20.82 -27.37 -25.66
C ASP A 753 19.87 -28.37 -24.97
N ILE A 754 19.69 -28.24 -23.65
CA ILE A 754 18.74 -29.06 -22.89
C ILE A 754 17.31 -28.72 -23.29
N PHE A 755 16.96 -27.43 -23.35
CA PHE A 755 15.60 -27.02 -23.74
C PHE A 755 15.28 -27.42 -25.18
N TYR A 756 16.21 -27.20 -26.12
CA TYR A 756 16.02 -27.59 -27.52
C TYR A 756 15.75 -29.09 -27.70
N ASN A 757 16.44 -29.95 -26.94
CA ASN A 757 16.20 -31.39 -27.02
C ASN A 757 15.00 -31.86 -26.17
N LEU A 758 14.66 -31.21 -25.05
CA LEU A 758 13.41 -31.48 -24.32
C LEU A 758 12.19 -31.22 -25.22
N GLU A 759 12.13 -30.04 -25.84
CA GLU A 759 11.01 -29.61 -26.72
C GLU A 759 10.94 -30.40 -28.03
N ARG A 760 11.98 -31.19 -28.36
CA ARG A 760 12.05 -32.00 -29.57
C ARG A 760 11.77 -33.49 -29.34
N TRP A 761 12.05 -34.01 -28.14
CA TRP A 761 12.03 -35.45 -27.84
C TRP A 761 11.27 -35.83 -26.57
N ALA A 762 10.88 -34.87 -25.74
CA ALA A 762 10.27 -35.09 -24.43
C ALA A 762 9.13 -34.10 -24.11
N ASP A 763 8.58 -33.41 -25.10
CA ASP A 763 7.57 -32.35 -24.87
C ASP A 763 6.22 -32.90 -24.36
N ASP A 764 5.87 -34.14 -24.76
CA ASP A 764 4.71 -34.89 -24.27
C ASP A 764 4.84 -35.38 -22.81
N TYR A 765 6.02 -35.27 -22.18
CA TYR A 765 6.26 -35.77 -20.82
C TYR A 765 5.97 -34.70 -19.76
N SER A 766 5.21 -35.05 -18.73
CA SER A 766 5.01 -34.14 -17.59
C SER A 766 6.28 -34.06 -16.74
N VAL A 767 6.40 -32.97 -15.96
CA VAL A 767 7.52 -32.81 -15.02
C VAL A 767 7.56 -33.93 -13.96
N VAL A 768 6.41 -34.56 -13.66
CA VAL A 768 6.32 -35.71 -12.75
C VAL A 768 6.92 -36.97 -13.38
N ASP A 769 6.64 -37.21 -14.67
CA ASP A 769 7.23 -38.33 -15.41
C ASP A 769 8.75 -38.16 -15.49
N LEU A 770 9.23 -36.97 -15.84
CA LEU A 770 10.66 -36.64 -15.87
C LEU A 770 11.31 -36.78 -14.47
N ALA A 771 10.61 -36.44 -13.39
CA ALA A 771 11.11 -36.63 -12.02
C ALA A 771 11.19 -38.11 -11.59
N SER A 772 10.46 -39.01 -12.25
CA SER A 772 10.47 -40.46 -11.96
C SER A 772 11.63 -41.23 -12.61
N MET A 773 12.17 -40.72 -13.71
CA MET A 773 13.25 -41.34 -14.50
C MET A 773 14.63 -41.24 -13.82
N THR A 774 15.61 -42.03 -14.27
CA THR A 774 17.00 -41.84 -13.82
C THR A 774 17.71 -40.75 -14.62
N ALA A 775 18.79 -40.21 -14.04
CA ALA A 775 19.63 -39.20 -14.70
C ALA A 775 20.28 -39.69 -16.00
N LYS A 776 20.43 -41.02 -16.16
CA LYS A 776 20.92 -41.62 -17.39
C LYS A 776 19.81 -41.68 -18.44
N ASP A 777 18.64 -42.21 -18.09
CA ASP A 777 17.51 -42.36 -19.02
C ASP A 777 17.04 -41.01 -19.55
N LEU A 778 17.05 -39.96 -18.71
CA LEU A 778 16.78 -38.58 -19.12
C LEU A 778 17.85 -38.02 -20.08
N GLY A 779 19.11 -38.40 -19.90
CA GLY A 779 20.18 -38.04 -20.83
C GLY A 779 19.96 -38.69 -22.19
N ASP A 780 19.76 -40.02 -22.18
CA ASP A 780 19.51 -40.83 -23.38
C ASP A 780 18.25 -40.35 -24.14
N LEU A 781 17.16 -40.02 -23.41
CA LEU A 781 15.89 -39.46 -23.93
C LEU A 781 16.09 -38.14 -24.67
N VAL A 782 16.86 -37.20 -24.11
CA VAL A 782 17.15 -35.91 -24.77
C VAL A 782 18.40 -35.97 -25.65
N HIS A 783 18.94 -37.16 -25.93
CA HIS A 783 20.17 -37.38 -26.71
C HIS A 783 21.38 -36.54 -26.24
N LEU A 784 21.51 -36.36 -24.92
CA LEU A 784 22.67 -35.72 -24.26
C LEU A 784 23.30 -36.70 -23.26
N ASN A 785 24.45 -36.34 -22.69
CA ASN A 785 25.06 -37.19 -21.65
C ASN A 785 24.33 -37.08 -20.29
N GLU A 786 24.55 -38.10 -19.45
CA GLU A 786 24.00 -38.24 -18.09
C GLU A 786 24.16 -36.99 -17.20
N ARG A 787 25.15 -36.12 -17.43
CA ARG A 787 25.29 -34.86 -16.65
C ARG A 787 24.20 -33.85 -17.00
N HIS A 788 23.73 -33.83 -18.24
CA HIS A 788 22.58 -33.01 -18.65
C HIS A 788 21.27 -33.65 -18.19
N GLY A 789 21.14 -34.98 -18.31
CA GLY A 789 20.02 -35.74 -17.75
C GLY A 789 19.86 -35.59 -16.23
N LYS A 790 20.98 -35.53 -15.49
CA LYS A 790 20.98 -35.18 -14.06
C LYS A 790 20.47 -33.76 -13.80
N ALA A 791 20.90 -32.78 -14.59
CA ALA A 791 20.42 -31.39 -14.43
C ALA A 791 18.90 -31.27 -14.67
N ILE A 792 18.35 -32.06 -15.60
CA ILE A 792 16.89 -32.20 -15.80
C ILE A 792 16.25 -32.84 -14.56
N LEU A 793 16.80 -33.95 -14.06
CA LEU A 793 16.27 -34.66 -12.89
C LEU A 793 16.25 -33.80 -11.62
N ASP A 794 17.36 -33.10 -11.35
CA ASP A 794 17.52 -32.23 -10.20
C ASP A 794 16.54 -31.03 -10.28
N ALA A 795 16.26 -30.51 -11.47
CA ALA A 795 15.25 -29.47 -11.71
C ALA A 795 13.81 -30.00 -11.58
N ALA A 796 13.50 -31.15 -12.18
CA ALA A 796 12.18 -31.77 -12.11
C ALA A 796 11.79 -32.12 -10.66
N LYS A 797 12.73 -32.63 -9.85
CA LYS A 797 12.52 -32.89 -8.41
C LYS A 797 12.44 -31.65 -7.54
N GLN A 798 12.86 -30.48 -8.04
CA GLN A 798 12.64 -29.18 -7.39
C GLN A 798 11.33 -28.51 -7.81
N PHE A 799 10.60 -29.06 -8.79
CA PHE A 799 9.34 -28.48 -9.25
C PHE A 799 8.21 -28.75 -8.24
N PRO A 800 7.53 -27.73 -7.69
CA PRO A 800 6.49 -27.92 -6.69
C PRO A 800 5.32 -28.76 -7.21
N THR A 801 5.19 -29.96 -6.65
CA THR A 801 4.18 -30.96 -7.01
C THR A 801 3.40 -31.32 -5.74
N VAL A 802 2.07 -31.43 -5.85
CA VAL A 802 1.17 -31.76 -4.74
C VAL A 802 0.19 -32.83 -5.20
N GLU A 803 0.20 -33.98 -4.52
CA GLU A 803 -0.81 -35.02 -4.69
C GLU A 803 -2.03 -34.69 -3.79
N ILE A 804 -3.24 -34.86 -4.31
CA ILE A 804 -4.49 -34.50 -3.61
C ILE A 804 -5.45 -35.69 -3.65
N SER A 805 -5.64 -36.33 -2.50
CA SER A 805 -6.68 -37.35 -2.27
C SER A 805 -7.94 -36.72 -1.67
N TYR A 806 -9.12 -37.25 -2.03
CA TYR A 806 -10.41 -36.73 -1.54
C TYR A 806 -11.50 -37.82 -1.53
N ASN A 807 -12.34 -37.83 -0.49
CA ASN A 807 -13.43 -38.81 -0.32
C ASN A 807 -14.80 -38.09 -0.30
N LEU A 808 -15.70 -38.44 -1.22
CA LEU A 808 -17.03 -37.83 -1.38
C LEU A 808 -18.14 -38.65 -0.67
N ARG A 809 -19.20 -37.98 -0.19
CA ARG A 809 -20.23 -38.60 0.68
C ARG A 809 -21.67 -38.15 0.37
N PRO A 810 -22.54 -39.00 -0.21
CA PRO A 810 -23.99 -38.80 -0.33
C PRO A 810 -24.75 -39.58 0.78
N LEU A 811 -26.05 -39.33 1.01
CA LEU A 811 -26.82 -40.03 2.07
C LEU A 811 -28.24 -40.61 1.72
N GLY A 812 -28.63 -41.03 0.52
CA GLY A 812 -27.96 -41.05 -0.79
C GLY A 812 -28.56 -40.07 -1.81
N PRO A 813 -29.76 -40.34 -2.40
CA PRO A 813 -30.13 -39.78 -3.70
C PRO A 813 -31.49 -39.03 -3.72
N ASP A 814 -31.55 -37.70 -3.71
CA ASP A 814 -30.52 -36.74 -3.28
C ASP A 814 -30.56 -36.57 -1.73
N VAL A 815 -30.90 -37.62 -0.95
CA VAL A 815 -31.25 -37.50 0.50
C VAL A 815 -32.26 -38.56 1.06
N LEU A 816 -31.99 -39.89 1.03
CA LEU A 816 -32.91 -40.93 1.56
C LEU A 816 -32.26 -42.24 2.10
N LYS A 817 -32.82 -42.80 3.18
CA LYS A 817 -32.86 -44.26 3.56
C LYS A 817 -34.04 -44.55 4.53
N ILE A 818 -34.51 -45.82 4.66
CA ILE A 818 -35.63 -46.28 5.53
C ILE A 818 -35.27 -47.56 6.37
N ALA A 819 -35.99 -47.81 7.48
CA ALA A 819 -35.70 -48.76 8.58
C ALA A 819 -36.53 -50.09 8.55
N THR A 820 -36.54 -51.04 9.51
CA THR A 820 -36.74 -51.03 11.00
C THR A 820 -35.98 -52.22 11.67
N GLN A 821 -36.21 -52.87 12.86
CA GLN A 821 -37.23 -52.95 13.95
C GLN A 821 -36.53 -53.44 15.29
N PRO A 822 -37.16 -53.54 16.50
CA PRO A 822 -36.57 -52.93 17.72
C PRO A 822 -36.41 -53.76 19.05
N THR A 823 -35.60 -53.24 20.00
CA THR A 823 -35.63 -53.39 21.50
C THR A 823 -34.98 -52.18 22.26
N ARG A 824 -35.75 -51.51 23.16
CA ARG A 824 -35.74 -50.07 23.60
C ARG A 824 -34.61 -49.48 24.51
N PHE A 825 -34.23 -48.19 24.30
CA PHE A 825 -33.46 -47.30 25.24
C PHE A 825 -34.03 -45.84 25.37
N VAL A 826 -33.32 -44.91 26.05
CA VAL A 826 -33.65 -43.47 26.27
C VAL A 826 -32.36 -42.59 26.37
N GLY A 827 -32.38 -41.32 25.92
CA GLY A 827 -31.25 -40.36 26.06
C GLY A 827 -31.58 -38.88 25.71
N PHE A 828 -30.61 -37.96 25.85
CA PHE A 828 -30.74 -36.50 25.59
C PHE A 828 -29.55 -35.93 24.78
N ALA A 829 -29.77 -34.87 23.98
CA ALA A 829 -28.72 -34.20 23.17
C ALA A 829 -29.06 -32.73 22.84
N ASN A 830 -28.09 -31.99 22.28
CA ASN A 830 -28.36 -30.76 21.50
C ASN A 830 -29.09 -31.10 20.19
N SER A 831 -29.64 -30.10 19.48
CA SER A 831 -30.23 -30.28 18.15
C SER A 831 -29.27 -30.93 17.15
N VAL A 832 -29.55 -32.19 16.79
CA VAL A 832 -28.86 -32.96 15.75
C VAL A 832 -29.63 -32.81 14.43
N ASN A 833 -28.92 -32.67 13.30
CA ASN A 833 -29.54 -32.48 11.99
C ASN A 833 -30.35 -33.71 11.52
N ASP A 834 -29.82 -34.91 11.74
CA ASP A 834 -30.52 -36.18 11.57
C ASP A 834 -30.33 -37.07 12.81
N PRO A 835 -31.35 -37.16 13.70
CA PRO A 835 -31.32 -38.07 14.84
C PRO A 835 -31.73 -39.50 14.47
N ALA A 836 -32.13 -39.82 13.23
CA ALA A 836 -32.73 -41.11 12.90
C ALA A 836 -31.78 -42.29 13.15
N ASP A 837 -30.48 -42.14 12.86
CA ASP A 837 -29.47 -43.17 13.17
C ASP A 837 -29.19 -43.30 14.67
N LEU A 838 -29.24 -42.20 15.43
CA LEU A 838 -29.08 -42.22 16.88
C LEU A 838 -30.29 -42.89 17.54
N ALA A 839 -31.49 -42.52 17.12
CA ALA A 839 -32.75 -43.11 17.55
C ALA A 839 -32.84 -44.57 17.14
N ALA A 840 -32.40 -44.95 15.94
CA ALA A 840 -32.34 -46.35 15.55
C ALA A 840 -31.28 -47.12 16.35
N TRP A 841 -30.12 -46.51 16.65
CA TRP A 841 -29.05 -47.13 17.44
C TRP A 841 -29.46 -47.41 18.89
N LEU A 842 -30.04 -46.40 19.54
CA LEU A 842 -30.62 -46.45 20.88
C LEU A 842 -32.08 -46.94 20.89
N ASP A 843 -32.55 -47.49 19.77
CA ASP A 843 -33.84 -48.16 19.66
C ASP A 843 -35.03 -47.38 20.26
N VAL A 844 -35.11 -46.10 19.90
CA VAL A 844 -36.12 -45.18 20.37
C VAL A 844 -37.31 -45.25 19.40
N GLU A 845 -38.47 -45.65 19.90
CA GLU A 845 -39.72 -45.65 19.14
C GLU A 845 -39.99 -44.24 18.55
N PRO A 846 -40.48 -44.08 17.32
CA PRO A 846 -40.62 -42.76 16.68
C PRO A 846 -41.46 -41.74 17.47
N PHE A 847 -42.42 -42.19 18.28
CA PHE A 847 -43.23 -41.33 19.16
C PHE A 847 -42.57 -41.04 20.53
N SER A 848 -41.45 -41.70 20.85
CA SER A 848 -40.55 -41.37 21.96
C SER A 848 -39.36 -40.50 21.51
N LEU A 849 -39.22 -40.25 20.20
CA LEU A 849 -38.16 -39.41 19.64
C LEU A 849 -38.61 -37.94 19.59
N TYR A 850 -38.13 -37.13 20.52
CA TYR A 850 -38.30 -35.69 20.52
C TYR A 850 -37.09 -35.03 19.86
N SER A 851 -37.25 -34.56 18.63
CA SER A 851 -36.23 -33.79 17.92
C SER A 851 -36.70 -32.34 17.74
N PHE A 852 -35.88 -31.41 18.22
CA PHE A 852 -36.12 -29.97 18.15
C PHE A 852 -35.02 -29.33 17.32
N ARG A 853 -35.40 -28.52 16.32
CA ARG A 853 -34.46 -27.74 15.50
C ARG A 853 -33.88 -26.56 16.30
N PRO A 854 -32.76 -25.97 15.87
CA PRO A 854 -32.24 -24.73 16.44
C PRO A 854 -33.24 -23.55 16.46
N SER A 855 -34.28 -23.60 15.62
CA SER A 855 -35.42 -22.67 15.59
C SER A 855 -36.39 -22.81 16.76
N ASP A 856 -36.50 -24.00 17.37
CA ASP A 856 -37.63 -24.39 18.21
C ASP A 856 -37.42 -24.00 19.69
N ARG A 857 -36.60 -22.97 19.91
CA ARG A 857 -36.09 -22.50 21.20
C ARG A 857 -37.01 -21.47 21.86
N ASP A 858 -37.17 -21.56 23.18
CA ASP A 858 -38.05 -20.72 24.03
C ASP A 858 -37.91 -19.19 23.87
N SER A 859 -36.81 -18.73 23.28
CA SER A 859 -36.53 -17.31 23.02
C SER A 859 -36.06 -17.14 21.58
N SER A 860 -36.67 -16.20 20.84
CA SER A 860 -36.28 -15.94 19.45
C SER A 860 -34.80 -15.52 19.34
N LEU A 861 -34.18 -15.79 18.18
CA LEU A 861 -32.80 -15.44 17.88
C LEU A 861 -32.69 -14.82 16.48
N ALA A 862 -32.01 -13.69 16.38
CA ALA A 862 -31.48 -13.17 15.13
C ALA A 862 -30.02 -13.61 14.97
N VAL A 863 -29.70 -14.32 13.88
CA VAL A 863 -28.32 -14.67 13.50
C VAL A 863 -27.85 -13.70 12.40
N THR A 864 -26.60 -13.25 12.46
CA THR A 864 -26.02 -12.38 11.43
C THR A 864 -24.54 -12.71 11.22
N ALA A 865 -24.18 -13.24 10.06
CA ALA A 865 -22.79 -13.52 9.71
C ALA A 865 -22.18 -12.42 8.84
N GLN A 866 -21.01 -11.93 9.24
CA GLN A 866 -20.21 -10.96 8.49
C GLN A 866 -18.86 -11.58 8.11
N THR A 867 -18.51 -11.45 6.83
CA THR A 867 -17.34 -12.10 6.24
C THR A 867 -16.14 -11.18 6.09
N PHE A 868 -14.95 -11.76 6.28
CA PHE A 868 -13.67 -11.09 6.14
C PHE A 868 -12.77 -11.91 5.20
N THR A 869 -12.08 -11.23 4.27
CA THR A 869 -11.09 -11.83 3.35
C THR A 869 -9.66 -11.67 3.88
N ILE A 870 -9.53 -11.45 5.18
CA ILE A 870 -8.27 -11.27 5.91
C ILE A 870 -7.94 -12.61 6.60
N PRO A 871 -6.76 -13.22 6.36
CA PRO A 871 -6.34 -14.41 7.09
C PRO A 871 -6.15 -14.15 8.59
N GLN A 872 -6.25 -15.20 9.40
CA GLN A 872 -6.08 -15.20 10.86
C GLN A 872 -4.82 -14.43 11.29
N SER A 873 -5.01 -13.22 11.83
CA SER A 873 -3.92 -12.26 12.09
C SER A 873 -4.38 -11.14 13.04
N ALA A 874 -3.45 -10.37 13.62
CA ALA A 874 -3.80 -9.20 14.43
C ALA A 874 -4.67 -8.16 13.66
N ALA A 875 -4.42 -8.02 12.36
CA ALA A 875 -5.21 -7.18 11.46
C ALA A 875 -6.68 -7.62 11.33
N LEU A 876 -6.96 -8.93 11.42
CA LEU A 876 -8.33 -9.48 11.39
C LEU A 876 -9.17 -8.89 12.53
N PHE A 877 -8.65 -8.98 13.76
CA PHE A 877 -9.38 -8.55 14.96
C PHE A 877 -9.57 -7.03 15.00
N LYS A 878 -8.58 -6.27 14.52
CA LYS A 878 -8.69 -4.81 14.40
C LYS A 878 -9.71 -4.41 13.33
N ALA A 879 -9.79 -5.12 12.21
CA ALA A 879 -10.85 -4.94 11.21
C ALA A 879 -12.24 -5.38 11.71
N MET A 880 -12.31 -6.38 12.59
CA MET A 880 -13.54 -6.83 13.25
C MET A 880 -14.01 -5.88 14.38
N ALA A 881 -13.17 -4.98 14.88
CA ALA A 881 -13.51 -4.14 16.04
C ALA A 881 -14.56 -3.05 15.74
N LYS A 882 -14.53 -2.37 14.57
CA LYS A 882 -15.63 -1.44 14.19
C LYS A 882 -16.97 -2.17 14.03
N PRO A 883 -17.05 -3.31 13.31
CA PRO A 883 -18.27 -4.15 13.28
C PRO A 883 -18.71 -4.65 14.66
N ALA A 884 -17.78 -5.02 15.56
CA ALA A 884 -18.12 -5.45 16.91
C ALA A 884 -18.73 -4.30 17.72
N HIS A 885 -18.17 -3.09 17.64
CA HIS A 885 -18.76 -1.90 18.25
C HIS A 885 -20.18 -1.62 17.71
N ALA A 886 -20.36 -1.65 16.39
CA ALA A 886 -21.66 -1.47 15.75
C ALA A 886 -22.69 -2.55 16.18
N ALA A 887 -22.26 -3.80 16.31
CA ALA A 887 -23.09 -4.89 16.82
C ALA A 887 -23.50 -4.68 18.30
N ILE A 888 -22.60 -4.23 19.17
CA ILE A 888 -22.92 -3.84 20.57
C ILE A 888 -23.87 -2.63 20.61
N ARG A 889 -23.76 -1.69 19.67
CA ARG A 889 -24.67 -0.55 19.54
C ARG A 889 -26.04 -0.92 18.97
N SER A 890 -26.15 -1.97 18.14
CA SER A 890 -27.39 -2.35 17.43
C SER A 890 -28.55 -2.69 18.36
N VAL A 891 -28.25 -3.11 19.60
CA VAL A 891 -29.24 -3.31 20.66
C VAL A 891 -28.80 -2.50 21.89
N PRO A 892 -29.26 -1.24 22.03
CA PRO A 892 -28.94 -0.39 23.18
C PRO A 892 -29.35 -1.03 24.51
N GLU A 893 -28.67 -0.61 25.58
CA GLU A 893 -28.90 -1.00 27.00
C GLU A 893 -28.70 -2.48 27.34
N GLU A 894 -28.91 -3.41 26.41
CA GLU A 894 -28.68 -4.84 26.62
C GLU A 894 -27.20 -5.17 26.87
N PRO A 895 -26.90 -6.14 27.76
CA PRO A 895 -25.55 -6.62 28.00
C PRO A 895 -25.05 -7.45 26.80
N ALA A 896 -23.73 -7.44 26.58
CA ALA A 896 -23.06 -8.08 25.45
C ALA A 896 -21.92 -9.03 25.89
N ILE A 897 -21.83 -10.20 25.25
CA ILE A 897 -20.67 -11.12 25.36
C ILE A 897 -19.89 -11.10 24.04
N VAL A 898 -18.58 -10.96 24.12
CA VAL A 898 -17.67 -10.99 22.95
C VAL A 898 -16.73 -12.18 23.08
N PHE A 899 -16.99 -13.22 22.29
CA PHE A 899 -16.12 -14.39 22.16
C PHE A 899 -14.95 -14.12 21.23
N ILE A 900 -13.74 -14.50 21.64
CA ILE A 900 -12.49 -14.28 20.88
C ILE A 900 -11.57 -15.53 20.89
N PRO A 901 -10.56 -15.66 20.02
CA PRO A 901 -9.82 -16.92 19.88
C PRO A 901 -8.85 -17.26 21.01
N SER A 902 -8.31 -16.29 21.74
CA SER A 902 -7.30 -16.54 22.77
C SER A 902 -7.29 -15.51 23.90
N ARG A 903 -6.87 -15.98 25.09
CA ARG A 903 -6.71 -15.19 26.32
C ARG A 903 -5.84 -13.93 26.10
N GLY A 904 -4.75 -14.06 25.34
CA GLY A 904 -3.82 -12.95 25.09
C GLY A 904 -4.40 -11.79 24.26
N GLN A 905 -5.46 -12.03 23.49
CA GLN A 905 -6.10 -11.01 22.64
C GLN A 905 -7.20 -10.22 23.37
N CYS A 906 -7.58 -10.63 24.59
CA CYS A 906 -8.62 -9.97 25.39
C CYS A 906 -8.34 -8.47 25.55
N ARG A 907 -7.17 -8.12 26.09
CA ARG A 907 -6.84 -6.73 26.44
C ARG A 907 -6.74 -5.81 25.20
N SER A 908 -6.16 -6.30 24.10
CA SER A 908 -6.07 -5.50 22.86
C SER A 908 -7.43 -5.24 22.23
N ILE A 909 -8.30 -6.26 22.13
CA ILE A 909 -9.64 -6.10 21.54
C ILE A 909 -10.52 -5.21 22.42
N ALA A 910 -10.39 -5.30 23.75
CA ALA A 910 -11.07 -4.38 24.67
C ALA A 910 -10.63 -2.91 24.47
N LEU A 911 -9.33 -2.64 24.27
CA LEU A 911 -8.84 -1.30 23.97
C LEU A 911 -9.36 -0.77 22.62
N ASP A 912 -9.33 -1.58 21.55
CA ASP A 912 -9.90 -1.18 20.25
C ASP A 912 -11.40 -0.87 20.39
N LEU A 913 -12.17 -1.70 21.12
CA LEU A 913 -13.60 -1.48 21.38
C LEU A 913 -13.88 -0.21 22.20
N ILE A 914 -13.09 0.10 23.23
CA ILE A 914 -13.22 1.34 24.02
C ILE A 914 -12.87 2.56 23.17
N THR A 915 -11.87 2.45 22.30
CA THR A 915 -11.46 3.51 21.37
C THR A 915 -12.59 3.89 20.42
N TYR A 916 -13.22 2.91 19.74
CA TYR A 916 -14.40 3.17 18.90
C TYR A 916 -15.53 3.87 19.67
N CYS A 917 -15.84 3.39 20.87
CA CYS A 917 -16.93 3.94 21.69
C CYS A 917 -16.69 5.40 22.09
N THR A 918 -15.44 5.74 22.43
CA THR A 918 -15.03 7.10 22.82
C THR A 918 -15.15 8.07 21.64
N LEU A 919 -14.80 7.63 20.42
CA LEU A 919 -14.87 8.44 19.21
C LEU A 919 -16.31 8.68 18.72
N GLU A 920 -17.19 7.68 18.82
CA GLU A 920 -18.57 7.80 18.30
C GLU A 920 -19.55 8.49 19.26
N MET A 921 -19.35 8.43 20.58
CA MET A 921 -20.39 8.87 21.55
C MET A 921 -20.17 10.24 22.18
N THR A 922 -19.00 10.89 21.99
CA THR A 922 -18.61 12.15 22.67
C THR A 922 -18.65 12.13 24.21
N THR A 923 -18.86 10.96 24.83
CA THR A 923 -18.87 10.75 26.28
C THR A 923 -17.69 9.89 26.69
N GLU A 924 -16.93 10.32 27.70
CA GLU A 924 -15.76 9.55 28.18
C GLU A 924 -16.14 8.24 28.89
N ASN A 925 -17.42 8.00 29.14
CA ASN A 925 -17.94 6.89 29.96
C ASN A 925 -17.85 5.51 29.28
N GLY A 926 -17.46 5.42 28.00
CA GLY A 926 -17.34 4.16 27.29
C GLY A 926 -18.66 3.38 27.23
N TYR A 927 -18.64 2.11 27.64
CA TYR A 927 -19.81 1.23 27.65
C TYR A 927 -20.58 1.23 28.99
N LEU A 928 -20.32 2.16 29.92
CA LEU A 928 -21.06 2.23 31.18
C LEU A 928 -22.58 2.40 30.95
N PRO A 929 -23.45 1.58 31.58
CA PRO A 929 -24.90 1.76 31.51
C PRO A 929 -25.40 3.07 32.11
N HIS A 930 -26.58 3.53 31.65
CA HIS A 930 -27.16 4.80 32.09
C HIS A 930 -27.43 4.81 33.60
N GLY A 931 -26.81 5.76 34.31
CA GLY A 931 -26.88 5.89 35.77
C GLY A 931 -25.64 5.38 36.51
N VAL A 932 -24.78 4.59 35.87
CA VAL A 932 -23.50 4.15 36.45
C VAL A 932 -22.43 5.22 36.17
N THR A 933 -21.65 5.58 37.18
CA THR A 933 -20.55 6.56 37.06
C THR A 933 -19.18 5.93 37.37
N PRO A 934 -18.07 6.43 36.80
CA PRO A 934 -16.71 5.99 37.16
C PRO A 934 -16.45 5.91 38.67
N GLU A 935 -16.91 6.92 39.40
CA GLU A 935 -16.74 7.08 40.84
C GLU A 935 -17.51 6.02 41.63
N SER A 936 -18.66 5.55 41.12
CA SER A 936 -19.43 4.46 41.74
C SER A 936 -18.75 3.09 41.62
N LEU A 937 -17.78 2.94 40.71
CA LEU A 937 -17.01 1.72 40.50
C LEU A 937 -15.69 1.69 41.29
N GLU A 938 -15.18 2.84 41.75
CA GLU A 938 -13.96 2.92 42.58
C GLU A 938 -13.93 1.95 43.77
N PRO A 939 -15.00 1.76 44.57
CA PRO A 939 -14.98 0.82 45.68
C PRO A 939 -14.65 -0.61 45.26
N TYR A 940 -15.15 -1.05 44.09
CA TYR A 940 -14.89 -2.37 43.54
C TYR A 940 -13.50 -2.48 42.92
N VAL A 941 -13.04 -1.44 42.19
CA VAL A 941 -11.70 -1.38 41.61
C VAL A 941 -10.61 -1.49 42.69
N ARG A 942 -10.81 -0.90 43.87
CA ARG A 942 -9.91 -0.98 45.02
C ARG A 942 -9.79 -2.39 45.64
N HIS A 943 -10.65 -3.34 45.28
CA HIS A 943 -10.61 -4.73 45.74
C HIS A 943 -10.02 -5.72 44.70
N LEU A 944 -9.60 -5.24 43.53
CA LEU A 944 -8.97 -6.08 42.50
C LEU A 944 -7.57 -6.55 42.91
N GLN A 945 -7.23 -7.81 42.58
CA GLN A 945 -5.87 -8.33 42.73
C GLN A 945 -4.95 -7.91 41.56
N ASP A 946 -5.51 -7.67 40.38
CA ASP A 946 -4.83 -7.04 39.24
C ASP A 946 -5.39 -5.62 38.99
N PRO A 947 -4.68 -4.55 39.42
CA PRO A 947 -5.11 -3.16 39.19
C PRO A 947 -5.26 -2.78 37.72
N SER A 948 -4.55 -3.46 36.80
CA SER A 948 -4.62 -3.17 35.36
C SER A 948 -5.94 -3.60 34.70
N LEU A 949 -6.84 -4.22 35.46
CA LEU A 949 -8.23 -4.49 35.07
C LEU A 949 -9.17 -3.30 35.36
N GLY A 950 -8.77 -2.37 36.24
CA GLY A 950 -9.61 -1.24 36.67
C GLY A 950 -10.00 -0.30 35.53
N ASP A 951 -9.05 0.06 34.67
CA ASP A 951 -9.25 0.93 33.51
C ASP A 951 -10.34 0.43 32.55
N TYR A 952 -10.50 -0.90 32.44
CA TYR A 952 -11.53 -1.53 31.61
C TYR A 952 -12.90 -1.50 32.30
N ILE A 953 -12.95 -1.84 33.59
CA ILE A 953 -14.19 -1.83 34.39
C ILE A 953 -14.80 -0.42 34.42
N VAL A 954 -13.98 0.61 34.60
CA VAL A 954 -14.38 2.03 34.59
C VAL A 954 -14.90 2.50 33.22
N LYS A 955 -14.66 1.74 32.13
CA LYS A 955 -15.24 1.96 30.80
C LYS A 955 -16.34 0.96 30.45
N GLY A 956 -16.89 0.24 31.43
CA GLY A 956 -18.00 -0.71 31.26
C GLY A 956 -17.60 -2.07 30.66
N VAL A 957 -16.32 -2.44 30.71
CA VAL A 957 -15.76 -3.65 30.08
C VAL A 957 -15.12 -4.59 31.11
N GLY A 958 -15.45 -5.88 31.03
CA GLY A 958 -14.85 -6.92 31.86
C GLY A 958 -14.35 -8.13 31.06
N PHE A 959 -13.80 -9.11 31.76
CA PHE A 959 -13.17 -10.30 31.18
C PHE A 959 -13.53 -11.57 31.98
N PHE A 960 -13.67 -12.71 31.31
CA PHE A 960 -13.86 -14.01 31.97
C PHE A 960 -12.94 -15.08 31.39
N HIS A 961 -11.82 -15.35 32.06
CA HIS A 961 -10.93 -16.48 31.75
C HIS A 961 -10.09 -16.92 32.95
N GLU A 962 -9.48 -18.11 32.87
CA GLU A 962 -8.70 -18.69 33.97
C GLU A 962 -7.46 -17.88 34.34
N GLY A 963 -6.84 -17.19 33.37
CA GLY A 963 -5.69 -16.28 33.60
C GLY A 963 -6.01 -14.96 34.32
N ILE A 964 -7.20 -14.85 34.92
CA ILE A 964 -7.58 -13.79 35.87
C ILE A 964 -7.81 -14.46 37.22
N SER A 965 -7.51 -13.78 38.33
CA SER A 965 -7.66 -14.36 39.66
C SER A 965 -9.11 -14.82 39.90
N LYS A 966 -9.30 -15.84 40.73
CA LYS A 966 -10.66 -16.32 41.06
C LYS A 966 -11.53 -15.22 41.71
N PRO A 967 -11.00 -14.38 42.64
CA PRO A 967 -11.73 -13.23 43.16
C PRO A 967 -12.14 -12.22 42.07
N ASP A 968 -11.20 -11.75 41.24
CA ASP A 968 -11.48 -10.72 40.23
C ASP A 968 -12.47 -11.21 39.18
N ARG A 969 -12.36 -12.49 38.78
CA ARG A 969 -13.31 -13.12 37.84
C ARG A 969 -14.71 -13.27 38.42
N THR A 970 -14.84 -13.52 39.73
CA THR A 970 -16.13 -13.50 40.42
C THR A 970 -16.69 -12.08 40.51
N LEU A 971 -15.85 -11.08 40.84
CA LEU A 971 -16.26 -9.67 40.88
C LEU A 971 -16.71 -9.16 39.51
N MET A 972 -16.00 -9.48 38.43
CA MET A 972 -16.43 -9.10 37.06
C MET A 972 -17.76 -9.74 36.66
N LEU A 973 -18.02 -11.00 37.04
CA LEU A 973 -19.34 -11.61 36.83
C LEU A 973 -20.43 -10.94 37.66
N GLN A 974 -20.15 -10.57 38.91
CA GLN A 974 -21.09 -9.84 39.76
C GLN A 974 -21.44 -8.48 39.14
N LEU A 975 -20.45 -7.66 38.81
CA LEU A 975 -20.65 -6.35 38.17
C LEU A 975 -21.42 -6.47 36.83
N TYR A 976 -21.22 -7.56 36.08
CA TYR A 976 -21.96 -7.79 34.83
C TYR A 976 -23.43 -8.16 35.07
N VAL A 977 -23.71 -9.00 36.07
CA VAL A 977 -25.07 -9.43 36.42
C VAL A 977 -25.86 -8.31 37.11
N GLU A 978 -25.20 -7.44 37.87
CA GLU A 978 -25.78 -6.24 38.47
C GLU A 978 -26.06 -5.11 37.47
N GLY A 979 -25.55 -5.21 36.23
CA GLY A 979 -25.65 -4.13 35.23
C GLY A 979 -24.68 -2.97 35.46
N ASN A 980 -23.62 -3.17 36.25
CA ASN A 980 -22.56 -2.19 36.49
C ASN A 980 -21.52 -2.17 35.34
N ILE A 981 -21.33 -3.28 34.62
CA ILE A 981 -20.56 -3.33 33.36
C ILE A 981 -21.37 -4.01 32.26
N ARG A 982 -21.20 -3.57 31.00
CA ARG A 982 -22.06 -3.96 29.87
C ARG A 982 -21.44 -5.00 28.93
N VAL A 983 -20.12 -4.97 28.76
CA VAL A 983 -19.40 -5.80 27.78
C VAL A 983 -18.47 -6.77 28.49
N LEU A 984 -18.58 -8.07 28.19
CA LEU A 984 -17.68 -9.10 28.73
C LEU A 984 -16.93 -9.81 27.60
N LEU A 985 -15.60 -9.74 27.63
CA LEU A 985 -14.75 -10.49 26.71
C LEU A 985 -14.43 -11.89 27.27
N VAL A 986 -14.63 -12.91 26.44
CA VAL A 986 -14.53 -14.32 26.81
C VAL A 986 -13.73 -15.06 25.73
N PRO A 987 -12.62 -15.74 26.05
CA PRO A 987 -11.91 -16.53 25.04
C PRO A 987 -12.66 -17.84 24.75
N ARG A 988 -12.43 -18.41 23.56
CA ARG A 988 -13.07 -19.64 23.04
C ARG A 988 -13.22 -20.74 24.09
N ASP A 989 -12.13 -21.06 24.79
CA ASP A 989 -12.02 -22.11 25.79
C ASP A 989 -12.98 -21.94 26.99
N ALA A 990 -13.39 -20.71 27.29
CA ALA A 990 -14.30 -20.41 28.39
C ALA A 990 -15.80 -20.47 28.02
N CYS A 991 -16.17 -20.78 26.76
CA CYS A 991 -17.58 -20.87 26.35
C CYS A 991 -18.36 -21.99 27.07
N TRP A 992 -17.65 -23.04 27.50
CA TRP A 992 -18.20 -24.14 28.29
C TRP A 992 -18.50 -23.72 29.73
N SER A 993 -17.55 -23.05 30.40
CA SER A 993 -17.58 -22.73 31.83
C SER A 993 -18.25 -21.40 32.19
N LEU A 994 -18.51 -20.52 31.21
CA LEU A 994 -19.25 -19.26 31.42
C LEU A 994 -20.65 -19.56 32.04
N PRO A 995 -21.04 -18.94 33.16
CA PRO A 995 -22.33 -19.24 33.80
C PRO A 995 -23.51 -18.38 33.29
N ILE A 996 -23.22 -17.28 32.59
CA ILE A 996 -24.20 -16.24 32.21
C ILE A 996 -24.72 -16.35 30.77
N ARG A 997 -25.62 -15.42 30.41
CA ARG A 997 -26.24 -15.18 29.10
C ARG A 997 -26.25 -13.66 28.82
N ALA A 998 -26.53 -13.25 27.59
CA ALA A 998 -26.56 -11.85 27.17
C ALA A 998 -27.59 -11.60 26.06
N GLY A 999 -28.09 -10.36 25.95
CA GLY A 999 -28.99 -9.97 24.85
C GLY A 999 -28.28 -9.91 23.49
N VAL A 1000 -26.98 -9.59 23.51
CA VAL A 1000 -26.08 -9.60 22.34
C VAL A 1000 -24.91 -10.56 22.57
N VAL A 1001 -24.59 -11.39 21.58
CA VAL A 1001 -23.37 -12.20 21.55
C VAL A 1001 -22.66 -12.00 20.22
N ILE A 1002 -21.35 -11.81 20.26
CA ILE A 1002 -20.49 -11.62 19.09
C ILE A 1002 -19.37 -12.66 19.15
N VAL A 1003 -19.09 -13.34 18.04
CA VAL A 1003 -17.92 -14.22 17.88
C VAL A 1003 -16.95 -13.55 16.92
N MET A 1004 -15.85 -13.00 17.44
CA MET A 1004 -14.82 -12.32 16.65
C MET A 1004 -13.77 -13.34 16.18
N GLY A 1005 -13.99 -13.89 14.98
CA GLY A 1005 -13.12 -14.89 14.37
C GLY A 1005 -13.51 -16.32 14.74
N THR A 1006 -13.48 -17.21 13.76
CA THR A 1006 -13.83 -18.63 13.84
C THR A 1006 -12.62 -19.56 13.77
N GLN A 1007 -11.41 -19.01 13.89
CA GLN A 1007 -10.15 -19.74 13.86
C GLN A 1007 -9.28 -19.41 15.09
N TYR A 1008 -8.44 -20.34 15.51
CA TYR A 1008 -7.44 -20.17 16.57
C TYR A 1008 -6.10 -20.81 16.16
N ILE A 1009 -5.03 -20.48 16.88
CA ILE A 1009 -3.71 -21.08 16.66
C ILE A 1009 -3.51 -22.19 17.70
N HIS A 1010 -3.29 -23.41 17.22
CA HIS A 1010 -2.94 -24.58 18.01
C HIS A 1010 -1.43 -24.84 17.92
N LEU A 1011 -0.79 -25.13 19.05
CA LEU A 1011 0.62 -25.56 19.10
C LEU A 1011 0.66 -27.10 19.09
N ALA A 1012 1.42 -27.69 18.17
CA ALA A 1012 1.61 -29.14 18.08
C ALA A 1012 3.05 -29.55 18.45
N GLY A 1013 3.19 -30.70 19.11
CA GLY A 1013 4.47 -31.15 19.70
C GLY A 1013 4.96 -30.23 20.83
N ASP A 1014 6.29 -30.19 21.04
CA ASP A 1014 6.98 -29.30 22.00
C ASP A 1014 6.99 -27.81 21.58
N GLY A 1015 5.88 -27.32 21.03
CA GLY A 1015 5.67 -25.91 20.67
C GLY A 1015 6.30 -25.46 19.34
N ALA A 1016 6.90 -26.37 18.58
CA ALA A 1016 7.57 -26.06 17.31
C ALA A 1016 6.58 -25.73 16.17
N GLU A 1017 5.49 -26.48 16.04
CA GLU A 1017 4.50 -26.27 14.97
C GLU A 1017 3.32 -25.41 15.42
N ARG A 1018 2.96 -24.42 14.58
CA ARG A 1018 1.77 -23.57 14.74
C ARG A 1018 0.77 -23.91 13.64
N GLN A 1019 -0.26 -24.66 13.99
CA GLN A 1019 -1.36 -25.01 13.09
C GLN A 1019 -2.54 -24.06 13.34
N VAL A 1020 -3.09 -23.44 12.29
CA VAL A 1020 -4.39 -22.77 12.39
C VAL A 1020 -5.47 -23.84 12.39
N ARG A 1021 -6.46 -23.72 13.28
CA ARG A 1021 -7.61 -24.63 13.36
C ARG A 1021 -8.90 -23.85 13.52
N ASP A 1022 -9.94 -24.36 12.89
CA ASP A 1022 -11.30 -23.83 12.97
C ASP A 1022 -11.97 -24.18 14.30
N TYR A 1023 -12.96 -23.38 14.71
CA TYR A 1023 -13.79 -23.67 15.88
C TYR A 1023 -14.65 -24.90 15.61
N ALA A 1024 -14.85 -25.74 16.64
CA ALA A 1024 -15.77 -26.86 16.50
C ALA A 1024 -17.23 -26.36 16.52
N LEU A 1025 -18.10 -27.00 15.75
CA LEU A 1025 -19.48 -26.55 15.55
C LEU A 1025 -20.29 -26.53 16.86
N ASP A 1026 -20.00 -27.45 17.78
CA ASP A 1026 -20.56 -27.51 19.12
C ASP A 1026 -20.12 -26.33 20.01
N GLU A 1027 -18.91 -25.79 19.82
CA GLU A 1027 -18.47 -24.55 20.48
C GLU A 1027 -19.25 -23.33 19.96
N LEU A 1028 -19.48 -23.25 18.65
CA LEU A 1028 -20.28 -22.18 18.05
C LEU A 1028 -21.75 -22.24 18.50
N VAL A 1029 -22.35 -23.43 18.57
CA VAL A 1029 -23.68 -23.63 19.16
C VAL A 1029 -23.67 -23.29 20.67
N ARG A 1030 -22.60 -23.63 21.41
CA ARG A 1030 -22.44 -23.27 22.83
C ARG A 1030 -22.32 -21.75 23.06
N MET A 1031 -21.76 -21.01 22.10
CA MET A 1031 -21.73 -19.54 22.07
C MET A 1031 -23.09 -18.95 21.67
N GLN A 1032 -23.73 -19.48 20.62
CA GLN A 1032 -25.07 -19.08 20.14
C GLN A 1032 -26.14 -19.25 21.23
N GLY A 1033 -26.05 -20.31 22.04
CA GLY A 1033 -26.91 -20.56 23.19
C GLY A 1033 -26.77 -19.54 24.35
N ARG A 1034 -25.84 -18.58 24.26
CA ARG A 1034 -25.72 -17.47 25.22
C ARG A 1034 -26.54 -16.24 24.82
N ALA A 1035 -26.93 -16.13 23.54
CA ALA A 1035 -27.75 -15.03 23.04
C ALA A 1035 -29.21 -15.29 23.41
N VAL A 1036 -29.65 -14.70 24.54
CA VAL A 1036 -30.99 -14.88 25.11
C VAL A 1036 -31.43 -13.56 25.72
N ARG A 1037 -32.66 -13.14 25.38
CA ARG A 1037 -33.29 -11.91 25.86
C ARG A 1037 -34.71 -12.21 26.32
N HIS A 1038 -35.16 -11.57 27.40
CA HIS A 1038 -36.52 -11.78 27.90
C HIS A 1038 -37.56 -11.03 27.05
N GLY A 1039 -38.57 -11.74 26.55
CA GLY A 1039 -39.69 -11.18 25.79
C GLY A 1039 -39.37 -10.59 24.41
N LYS A 1040 -38.12 -10.72 23.93
CA LYS A 1040 -37.62 -10.19 22.65
C LYS A 1040 -36.59 -11.16 22.07
N ALA A 1041 -36.21 -11.00 20.80
CA ALA A 1041 -35.12 -11.77 20.22
C ALA A 1041 -33.77 -11.44 20.88
N GLY A 1042 -32.94 -12.46 21.10
CA GLY A 1042 -31.50 -12.30 21.29
C GLY A 1042 -30.80 -12.12 19.94
N HIS A 1043 -29.59 -11.56 19.94
CA HIS A 1043 -28.82 -11.31 18.72
C HIS A 1043 -27.46 -12.01 18.77
N PHE A 1044 -27.14 -12.78 17.74
CA PHE A 1044 -25.87 -13.51 17.60
C PHE A 1044 -25.16 -13.10 16.30
N PHE A 1045 -23.98 -12.49 16.45
CA PHE A 1045 -23.15 -12.02 15.34
C PHE A 1045 -21.93 -12.93 15.16
N LEU A 1046 -21.78 -13.51 13.98
CA LEU A 1046 -20.69 -14.42 13.63
C LEU A 1046 -19.72 -13.73 12.67
N PHE A 1047 -18.50 -13.41 13.11
CA PHE A 1047 -17.47 -12.83 12.25
C PHE A 1047 -16.48 -13.92 11.84
N CYS A 1048 -16.49 -14.26 10.55
CA CYS A 1048 -15.79 -15.43 10.01
C CYS A 1048 -15.12 -15.12 8.66
N GLN A 1049 -14.32 -16.07 8.19
CA GLN A 1049 -13.73 -16.08 6.86
C GLN A 1049 -14.85 -16.17 5.81
N ALA A 1050 -14.61 -15.65 4.60
CA ALA A 1050 -15.61 -15.70 3.53
C ALA A 1050 -15.96 -17.13 3.08
N GLU A 1051 -15.01 -18.07 3.23
CA GLU A 1051 -15.13 -19.48 2.83
C GLU A 1051 -16.00 -20.29 3.81
N ASP A 1052 -15.89 -20.06 5.11
CA ASP A 1052 -16.58 -20.87 6.13
C ASP A 1052 -18.06 -20.46 6.33
N LYS A 1053 -18.44 -19.26 5.89
CA LYS A 1053 -19.72 -18.62 6.24
C LYS A 1053 -20.93 -19.51 5.95
N ASP A 1054 -21.02 -20.06 4.74
CA ASP A 1054 -22.16 -20.86 4.31
C ASP A 1054 -22.22 -22.18 5.10
N THR A 1055 -21.07 -22.75 5.48
CA THR A 1055 -20.93 -23.94 6.33
C THR A 1055 -21.43 -23.67 7.75
N TYR A 1056 -20.96 -22.61 8.41
CA TYR A 1056 -21.37 -22.29 9.79
C TYR A 1056 -22.84 -21.87 9.87
N MET A 1057 -23.32 -21.02 8.96
CA MET A 1057 -24.72 -20.60 8.93
C MET A 1057 -25.64 -21.82 8.82
N ARG A 1058 -25.33 -22.75 7.92
CA ARG A 1058 -26.10 -23.98 7.72
C ARG A 1058 -26.21 -24.80 9.01
N PHE A 1059 -25.11 -25.07 9.72
CA PHE A 1059 -25.17 -25.88 10.95
C PHE A 1059 -25.81 -25.15 12.15
N LEU A 1060 -25.74 -23.81 12.19
CA LEU A 1060 -26.41 -22.99 13.20
C LEU A 1060 -27.93 -22.88 12.99
N GLU A 1061 -28.44 -23.25 11.81
CA GLU A 1061 -29.86 -23.25 11.44
C GLU A 1061 -30.46 -24.68 11.32
N GLU A 1062 -29.72 -25.64 10.74
CA GLU A 1062 -30.17 -27.04 10.53
C GLU A 1062 -29.84 -27.98 11.70
N GLY A 1063 -28.86 -27.65 12.55
CA GLY A 1063 -28.39 -28.49 13.65
C GLY A 1063 -27.06 -29.21 13.39
N LEU A 1064 -26.54 -29.89 14.41
CA LEU A 1064 -25.20 -30.49 14.39
C LEU A 1064 -25.19 -31.87 13.69
N PRO A 1065 -24.16 -32.19 12.87
CA PRO A 1065 -23.95 -33.55 12.36
C PRO A 1065 -23.36 -34.46 13.44
N LEU A 1066 -23.96 -35.64 13.63
CA LEU A 1066 -23.49 -36.62 14.62
C LEU A 1066 -22.80 -37.83 13.95
N GLU A 1067 -21.54 -38.06 14.31
CA GLU A 1067 -20.69 -39.14 13.79
C GLU A 1067 -19.90 -39.80 14.92
N SER A 1068 -19.47 -41.04 14.72
CA SER A 1068 -18.69 -41.78 15.71
C SER A 1068 -17.20 -41.47 15.57
N LYS A 1069 -16.58 -40.91 16.62
CA LYS A 1069 -15.11 -40.75 16.70
C LYS A 1069 -14.39 -41.98 17.25
N LEU A 1070 -15.08 -43.13 17.36
CA LEU A 1070 -14.54 -44.35 17.96
C LEU A 1070 -13.47 -45.04 17.07
N LEU A 1071 -13.58 -44.93 15.74
CA LEU A 1071 -12.61 -45.50 14.81
C LEU A 1071 -11.23 -44.84 14.99
N GLY A 1072 -10.18 -45.66 15.18
CA GLY A 1072 -8.80 -45.19 15.37
C GLY A 1072 -8.50 -44.57 16.74
N SER A 1073 -9.49 -44.49 17.64
CA SER A 1073 -9.33 -43.92 18.98
C SER A 1073 -8.48 -44.80 19.91
N GLU A 1074 -7.79 -44.20 20.88
CA GLU A 1074 -7.08 -44.96 21.91
C GLU A 1074 -8.06 -45.66 22.87
N GLU A 1075 -9.24 -45.08 23.06
CA GLU A 1075 -10.34 -45.67 23.82
C GLU A 1075 -10.80 -47.01 23.22
N LEU A 1076 -10.93 -47.09 21.88
CA LEU A 1076 -11.26 -48.34 21.18
C LEU A 1076 -10.15 -49.39 21.34
N ARG A 1077 -8.88 -49.00 21.16
CA ARG A 1077 -7.71 -49.89 21.35
C ARG A 1077 -7.65 -50.43 22.78
N ARG A 1078 -7.77 -49.55 23.77
CA ARG A 1078 -7.73 -49.89 25.20
C ARG A 1078 -8.89 -50.79 25.59
N TRP A 1079 -10.10 -50.50 25.13
CA TRP A 1079 -11.28 -51.35 25.34
C TRP A 1079 -11.08 -52.73 24.72
N TYR A 1080 -10.60 -52.80 23.46
CA TYR A 1080 -10.38 -54.07 22.79
C TYR A 1080 -9.37 -54.97 23.52
N LYS A 1081 -8.25 -54.38 23.94
CA LYS A 1081 -7.18 -55.06 24.71
C LYS A 1081 -7.68 -55.55 26.07
N ASP A 1082 -8.46 -54.75 26.79
CA ASP A 1082 -9.09 -55.14 28.06
C ASP A 1082 -10.07 -56.32 27.87
N GLN A 1083 -10.96 -56.27 26.86
CA GLN A 1083 -11.95 -57.32 26.62
C GLN A 1083 -11.31 -58.63 26.09
N ARG A 1084 -10.16 -58.52 25.41
CA ARG A 1084 -9.26 -59.65 25.08
C ARG A 1084 -8.64 -60.25 26.34
N GLN A 1085 -8.03 -59.44 27.20
CA GLN A 1085 -7.37 -59.89 28.44
C GLN A 1085 -8.34 -60.51 29.45
N ASN A 1086 -9.54 -59.94 29.59
CA ASN A 1086 -10.62 -60.45 30.44
C ASN A 1086 -11.29 -61.72 29.87
N GLY A 1087 -10.86 -62.22 28.70
CA GLY A 1087 -11.37 -63.45 28.09
C GLY A 1087 -12.84 -63.37 27.66
N ILE A 1088 -13.34 -62.15 27.41
CA ILE A 1088 -14.70 -61.87 26.92
C ILE A 1088 -14.73 -61.96 25.40
N ILE A 1089 -13.69 -61.46 24.74
CA ILE A 1089 -13.43 -61.64 23.31
C ILE A 1089 -12.34 -62.71 23.14
N ARG A 1090 -12.67 -63.87 22.59
CA ARG A 1090 -11.73 -65.00 22.40
C ARG A 1090 -11.40 -65.20 20.93
N SER A 1091 -12.32 -64.86 20.06
CA SER A 1091 -12.25 -64.99 18.61
C SER A 1091 -12.54 -63.66 17.91
N ARG A 1092 -12.02 -63.53 16.68
CA ARG A 1092 -12.33 -62.43 15.76
C ARG A 1092 -13.84 -62.29 15.47
N GLN A 1093 -14.58 -63.40 15.51
CA GLN A 1093 -16.04 -63.38 15.27
C GLN A 1093 -16.81 -62.76 16.44
N GLU A 1094 -16.43 -63.06 17.69
CA GLU A 1094 -16.95 -62.38 18.88
C GLU A 1094 -16.55 -60.90 18.90
N ALA A 1095 -15.35 -60.56 18.42
CA ALA A 1095 -14.92 -59.17 18.27
C ALA A 1095 -15.79 -58.38 17.27
N VAL A 1096 -16.06 -58.94 16.08
CA VAL A 1096 -16.99 -58.34 15.09
C VAL A 1096 -18.38 -58.20 15.69
N GLN A 1097 -18.86 -59.22 16.42
CA GLN A 1097 -20.16 -59.19 17.08
C GLN A 1097 -20.23 -58.09 18.15
N ALA A 1098 -19.23 -57.97 19.02
CA ALA A 1098 -19.18 -56.95 20.08
C ALA A 1098 -19.16 -55.54 19.50
N LEU A 1099 -18.32 -55.28 18.48
CA LEU A 1099 -18.31 -53.98 17.80
C LEU A 1099 -19.62 -53.70 17.04
N SER A 1100 -20.35 -54.72 16.59
CA SER A 1100 -21.61 -54.53 15.84
C SER A 1100 -22.73 -53.83 16.62
N PHE A 1101 -22.62 -53.76 17.95
CA PHE A 1101 -23.53 -53.02 18.83
C PHE A 1101 -23.18 -51.52 18.98
N THR A 1102 -22.06 -51.05 18.44
CA THR A 1102 -21.63 -49.64 18.57
C THR A 1102 -22.33 -48.70 17.59
N PHE A 1103 -22.36 -47.40 17.90
CA PHE A 1103 -22.81 -46.37 16.95
C PHE A 1103 -21.92 -46.35 15.68
N LEU A 1104 -20.62 -46.64 15.84
CA LEU A 1104 -19.66 -46.84 14.74
C LEU A 1104 -20.17 -47.90 13.75
N ALA A 1105 -20.63 -49.06 14.23
CA ALA A 1105 -21.16 -50.13 13.39
C ALA A 1105 -22.44 -49.77 12.60
N ARG A 1106 -23.18 -48.73 13.01
CA ARG A 1106 -24.31 -48.20 12.24
C ARG A 1106 -23.88 -47.14 11.24
N ARG A 1107 -23.08 -46.16 11.66
CA ARG A 1107 -22.54 -45.12 10.78
C ARG A 1107 -21.59 -45.68 9.70
N LEU A 1108 -20.94 -46.81 9.93
CA LEU A 1108 -20.25 -47.63 8.92
C LEU A 1108 -21.13 -48.11 7.76
N VAL A 1109 -22.46 -48.05 7.88
CA VAL A 1109 -23.44 -48.52 6.87
C VAL A 1109 -24.27 -47.38 6.28
N THR A 1110 -24.46 -46.29 7.02
CA THR A 1110 -25.24 -45.12 6.58
C THR A 1110 -24.38 -43.95 6.12
N ASN A 1111 -23.13 -43.87 6.58
CA ASN A 1111 -22.08 -43.02 6.02
C ASN A 1111 -20.75 -43.81 5.90
N PRO A 1112 -20.69 -44.92 5.11
CA PRO A 1112 -19.51 -45.79 5.01
C PRO A 1112 -18.23 -45.03 4.64
N ALA A 1113 -18.37 -44.01 3.80
CA ALA A 1113 -17.28 -43.13 3.37
C ALA A 1113 -16.78 -42.15 4.46
N TYR A 1114 -17.42 -42.07 5.63
CA TYR A 1114 -16.84 -41.41 6.81
C TYR A 1114 -15.73 -42.24 7.46
N TYR A 1115 -15.79 -43.56 7.30
CA TYR A 1115 -14.93 -44.54 7.95
C TYR A 1115 -14.03 -45.26 6.93
N ASP A 1116 -13.91 -44.70 5.72
CA ASP A 1116 -13.21 -45.23 4.54
C ASP A 1116 -13.51 -46.72 4.26
N SER A 1117 -14.74 -47.14 4.58
CA SER A 1117 -15.15 -48.54 4.60
C SER A 1117 -15.84 -48.95 3.29
N SER A 1118 -15.09 -49.66 2.44
CA SER A 1118 -15.56 -50.24 1.18
C SER A 1118 -15.97 -51.72 1.33
N GLY A 1119 -17.20 -51.98 1.80
CA GLY A 1119 -17.74 -53.33 1.95
C GLY A 1119 -19.03 -53.39 2.76
N SER A 1120 -19.48 -54.60 3.10
CA SER A 1120 -20.55 -54.81 4.07
C SER A 1120 -20.13 -54.40 5.49
N ARG A 1121 -21.11 -54.19 6.37
CA ARG A 1121 -20.88 -53.87 7.80
C ARG A 1121 -19.86 -54.80 8.45
N ASN A 1122 -19.98 -56.09 8.19
CA ASN A 1122 -19.17 -57.10 8.84
C ASN A 1122 -17.74 -57.12 8.28
N GLU A 1123 -17.54 -56.83 6.98
CA GLU A 1123 -16.21 -56.67 6.39
C GLU A 1123 -15.51 -55.41 6.92
N GLY A 1124 -16.23 -54.29 7.02
CA GLY A 1124 -15.72 -53.05 7.61
C GLY A 1124 -15.29 -53.25 9.08
N LEU A 1125 -16.14 -53.86 9.90
CA LEU A 1125 -15.80 -54.22 11.28
C LEU A 1125 -14.64 -55.22 11.37
N SER A 1126 -14.55 -56.18 10.44
CA SER A 1126 -13.45 -57.15 10.38
C SER A 1126 -12.11 -56.48 10.09
N ARG A 1127 -12.06 -55.52 9.15
CA ARG A 1127 -10.86 -54.69 8.87
C ARG A 1127 -10.45 -53.81 10.05
N ILE A 1128 -11.42 -53.32 10.82
CA ILE A 1128 -11.14 -52.56 12.04
C ILE A 1128 -10.48 -53.45 13.10
N ILE A 1129 -10.80 -54.75 13.13
CA ILE A 1129 -10.19 -55.70 14.06
C ILE A 1129 -8.81 -56.14 13.56
N ASP A 1130 -8.61 -56.32 12.25
CA ASP A 1130 -7.26 -56.45 11.67
C ASP A 1130 -6.36 -55.30 12.16
N ALA A 1131 -6.80 -54.04 11.95
CA ALA A 1131 -6.06 -52.84 12.36
C ALA A 1131 -5.96 -52.61 13.89
N LEU A 1132 -6.60 -53.45 14.71
CA LEU A 1132 -6.43 -53.48 16.17
C LEU A 1132 -5.47 -54.60 16.59
N GLU A 1133 -5.57 -55.79 15.98
CA GLU A 1133 -4.68 -56.94 16.21
C GLU A 1133 -3.27 -56.69 15.63
N ASP A 1134 -3.16 -56.00 14.49
CA ASP A 1134 -1.90 -55.49 13.90
C ASP A 1134 -1.28 -54.31 14.71
N SER A 1135 -1.86 -53.95 15.88
CA SER A 1135 -1.40 -52.85 16.72
C SER A 1135 -1.06 -53.24 18.17
N GLU A 1136 -0.91 -54.55 18.46
CA GLU A 1136 -0.37 -55.08 19.73
C GLU A 1136 1.16 -55.26 19.74
#